data_AF-A0A1Q8SY19-F1
#
_entry.id   AF-A0A1Q8SY19-F1
#
_cell.length_a   1.000
_cell.length_b   1.000
_cell.length_c   1.000
_cell.angle_alpha   90.00
_cell.angle_beta   90.00
_cell.angle_gamma   90.00
#
_symmetry.space_group_name_H-M   'P 1'
#
loop_
_entity.id
_entity.type
_entity.pdbx_description
1 polymer ?
#
loop_
_entity_poly.entity_id
_entity_poly.type
_entity_poly.pdbx_seq_one_letter_code
_entity_poly.pdbx_strand_id
1 'polypeptide(L)'
;FAGDDDEFDGHRIVFTDDVDTTQPVSPQAIRFHRQDATEAEDALTQWGGVRSQQPTRVSVGTFDYKQPSLTKRTGLDTLSDQGNLPDTEVYDYAGEYYYYGYERGERLTENRLEAHESLAKRFRGAGGTRQLQAGRWFELIQHPLHDFGGRSGSRESERQFLLLGVSIHAENALPVSAQLQALPGSLQPQIDAAKKAHGLEAETADPTGERLADYATGGTGHFLVDLEAQRRTQAYRHPLTHHRPVIGGPQTATVVGPANEEIHTDHLNRVRVQFHWDRQGQNDENSSVWLRVSQPNAGAGWGGVFVPRIGQEVLVDFLEGDADRPLITGRVYNGEQSPDWHSHGLLSGFKSKTYRGSNYNELVFDDATDQERVRLNSENEKSQLNLGYLIHQTGNTRGAFRGTGFELRTDAYGAIRANQGLYLSSWGQLGASGDQLDLTPARQQLDSAYQLSDTLSQSAQDHNAEALDSRENLKQAGTDADDTYGNSEQLSDSDQSNASGATDSGGRGQAARMKTPWLHLASPAGITMSTPVSTHLAQGKSLSVSSGEDVNIASGKSLVASVARTISFYVQKAGIKLFAARGKVDIQAQSDNLEATARRDLKVTSSDQKIDLAAAEEILLVSGGAYVRIKDGNIELHAPGKVNIKGASQSFGGPAEMSAALPQMPDGICVECLLKNLSSGSPIVNVS
;
A
#
# COMPACT_ATOMS: atom_id res chain seq x y z
N PHE A 1 6.68 -42.67 -42.04
CA PHE A 1 6.74 -43.89 -41.21
C PHE A 1 6.40 -45.07 -42.11
N ALA A 2 7.41 -45.79 -42.58
CA ALA A 2 7.24 -47.02 -43.36
C ALA A 2 8.22 -48.02 -42.75
N GLY A 3 7.67 -48.94 -41.98
CA GLY A 3 8.37 -50.05 -41.34
C GLY A 3 7.32 -51.02 -40.85
N ASP A 4 7.18 -52.13 -41.57
CA ASP A 4 6.50 -53.39 -41.27
C ASP A 4 5.28 -53.33 -40.33
N ASP A 5 4.10 -53.19 -40.94
CA ASP A 5 2.79 -53.13 -40.27
C ASP A 5 1.94 -54.41 -40.54
N ASP A 6 2.55 -55.48 -41.05
CA ASP A 6 1.84 -56.70 -41.48
C ASP A 6 1.45 -57.66 -40.32
N GLU A 7 1.75 -57.32 -39.06
CA GLU A 7 1.54 -58.21 -37.90
C GLU A 7 0.55 -57.68 -36.83
N PHE A 8 -0.14 -56.56 -37.08
CA PHE A 8 -1.09 -56.01 -36.09
C PHE A 8 -2.52 -56.55 -36.31
N ASP A 9 -2.91 -57.56 -35.52
CA ASP A 9 -4.28 -58.11 -35.48
C ASP A 9 -5.18 -57.34 -34.49
N GLY A 10 -5.47 -56.07 -34.78
CA GLY A 10 -6.28 -55.20 -33.92
C GLY A 10 -6.78 -53.92 -34.60
N HIS A 11 -7.48 -53.06 -33.86
CA HIS A 11 -7.87 -51.72 -34.32
C HIS A 11 -6.90 -50.65 -33.81
N ARG A 12 -6.58 -49.66 -34.65
CA ARG A 12 -5.63 -48.58 -34.34
C ARG A 12 -6.29 -47.22 -34.51
N ILE A 13 -6.16 -46.36 -33.49
CA ILE A 13 -6.50 -44.93 -33.62
C ILE A 13 -5.32 -44.23 -34.29
N VAL A 14 -5.59 -43.53 -35.39
CA VAL A 14 -4.59 -42.74 -36.11
C VAL A 14 -4.84 -41.26 -35.83
N PHE A 15 -3.87 -40.60 -35.21
CA PHE A 15 -3.89 -39.14 -35.05
C PHE A 15 -3.25 -38.50 -36.27
N THR A 16 -4.00 -37.63 -36.94
CA THR A 16 -3.53 -36.86 -38.08
C THR A 16 -4.10 -35.45 -38.04
N ASP A 17 -3.31 -34.48 -38.46
CA ASP A 17 -3.66 -33.08 -38.65
C ASP A 17 -3.50 -32.64 -40.12
N ASP A 18 -3.20 -33.57 -41.03
CA ASP A 18 -2.99 -33.29 -42.45
C ASP A 18 -3.60 -34.40 -43.33
N VAL A 19 -4.44 -33.99 -44.27
CA VAL A 19 -5.11 -34.87 -45.23
C VAL A 19 -4.11 -35.61 -46.10
N ASP A 20 -2.94 -35.03 -46.39
CA ASP A 20 -1.94 -35.66 -47.24
C ASP A 20 -1.28 -36.89 -46.63
N THR A 21 -1.39 -37.05 -45.30
CA THR A 21 -0.90 -38.23 -44.58
C THR A 21 -1.88 -39.42 -44.66
N THR A 22 -3.09 -39.21 -45.15
CA THR A 22 -4.12 -40.26 -45.26
C THR A 22 -3.82 -41.24 -46.41
N GLN A 23 -4.02 -42.52 -46.16
CA GLN A 23 -3.78 -43.57 -47.16
C GLN A 23 -4.97 -43.73 -48.11
N PRO A 24 -4.76 -44.16 -49.36
CA PRO A 24 -5.85 -44.52 -50.24
C PRO A 24 -6.56 -45.79 -49.74
N VAL A 25 -7.81 -45.96 -50.14
CA VAL A 25 -8.49 -47.26 -50.14
C VAL A 25 -7.83 -48.21 -51.14
N SER A 26 -8.02 -49.51 -50.97
CA SER A 26 -7.48 -50.52 -51.89
C SER A 26 -8.62 -51.38 -52.45
N PRO A 27 -8.84 -51.38 -53.78
CA PRO A 27 -8.19 -50.57 -54.82
C PRO A 27 -8.52 -49.07 -54.74
N GLN A 28 -7.57 -48.20 -55.13
CA GLN A 28 -7.71 -46.72 -55.07
C GLN A 28 -8.83 -46.17 -55.96
N ALA A 29 -8.97 -46.71 -57.17
CA ALA A 29 -9.94 -46.21 -58.15
C ALA A 29 -11.32 -46.83 -57.89
N ILE A 30 -12.33 -45.99 -57.71
CA ILE A 30 -13.72 -46.37 -57.50
C ILE A 30 -14.54 -45.90 -58.68
N ARG A 31 -15.26 -46.82 -59.31
CA ARG A 31 -16.08 -46.53 -60.48
C ARG A 31 -17.42 -45.92 -60.08
N PHE A 32 -17.87 -44.96 -60.88
CA PHE A 32 -19.27 -44.55 -60.92
C PHE A 32 -19.98 -45.31 -62.05
N HIS A 33 -20.80 -46.29 -61.68
CA HIS A 33 -21.44 -47.20 -62.63
C HIS A 33 -22.71 -47.81 -62.02
N ARG A 34 -23.52 -48.49 -62.86
CA ARG A 34 -24.61 -49.31 -62.35
C ARG A 34 -24.08 -50.48 -61.52
N GLN A 35 -24.87 -50.93 -60.56
CA GLN A 35 -24.61 -52.10 -59.73
C GLN A 35 -25.57 -53.22 -60.16
N ASP A 36 -25.02 -54.33 -60.65
CA ASP A 36 -25.78 -55.47 -61.17
C ASP A 36 -25.01 -56.77 -60.87
N ALA A 37 -25.70 -57.91 -60.80
CA ALA A 37 -25.11 -59.22 -60.49
C ALA A 37 -24.06 -59.69 -61.53
N THR A 38 -24.07 -59.09 -62.73
CA THR A 38 -23.11 -59.37 -63.80
C THR A 38 -21.88 -58.47 -63.77
N GLU A 39 -21.82 -57.46 -62.90
CA GLU A 39 -20.67 -56.56 -62.78
C GLU A 39 -19.55 -57.23 -61.95
N ALA A 40 -18.31 -57.09 -62.40
CA ALA A 40 -17.15 -57.76 -61.77
C ALA A 40 -16.53 -56.95 -60.61
N GLU A 41 -16.90 -55.67 -60.46
CA GLU A 41 -16.32 -54.72 -59.51
C GLU A 41 -17.43 -53.91 -58.82
N ASP A 42 -17.21 -53.57 -57.55
CA ASP A 42 -18.14 -52.69 -56.84
C ASP A 42 -18.03 -51.25 -57.36
N ALA A 43 -19.16 -50.54 -57.39
CA ALA A 43 -19.25 -49.19 -57.89
C ALA A 43 -20.18 -48.31 -57.03
N LEU A 44 -19.97 -47.00 -57.13
CA LEU A 44 -20.93 -46.00 -56.69
C LEU A 44 -21.99 -45.81 -57.76
N THR A 45 -23.26 -45.84 -57.34
CA THR A 45 -24.43 -45.66 -58.22
C THR A 45 -25.02 -44.26 -58.09
N GLN A 46 -24.78 -43.59 -56.96
CA GLN A 46 -25.18 -42.21 -56.72
C GLN A 46 -23.97 -41.37 -56.28
N TRP A 47 -23.88 -40.15 -56.78
CA TRP A 47 -22.83 -39.19 -56.41
C TRP A 47 -23.35 -37.77 -56.58
N GLY A 48 -23.14 -36.92 -55.57
CA GLY A 48 -23.60 -35.54 -55.60
C GLY A 48 -22.82 -34.64 -54.66
N GLY A 49 -22.52 -33.42 -55.12
CA GLY A 49 -21.96 -32.36 -54.29
C GLY A 49 -23.05 -31.56 -53.61
N VAL A 50 -22.95 -31.39 -52.29
CA VAL A 50 -23.80 -30.52 -51.48
C VAL A 50 -22.98 -29.30 -51.06
N ARG A 51 -23.49 -28.10 -51.33
CA ARG A 51 -22.89 -26.85 -50.86
C ARG A 51 -23.73 -26.26 -49.74
N SER A 52 -23.07 -25.79 -48.69
CA SER A 52 -23.70 -25.05 -47.59
C SER A 52 -23.04 -23.67 -47.47
N GLN A 53 -23.82 -22.64 -47.15
CA GLN A 53 -23.25 -21.32 -46.90
C GLN A 53 -22.43 -21.33 -45.61
N GLN A 54 -21.20 -20.85 -45.67
CA GLN A 54 -20.28 -20.69 -44.54
C GLN A 54 -19.77 -19.24 -44.51
N PRO A 55 -19.22 -18.76 -43.38
CA PRO A 55 -18.68 -17.40 -43.31
C PRO A 55 -17.53 -17.17 -44.30
N THR A 56 -17.37 -15.92 -44.74
CA THR A 56 -16.26 -15.52 -45.61
C THR A 56 -15.01 -15.10 -44.83
N ARG A 57 -15.15 -14.87 -43.52
CA ARG A 57 -14.04 -14.50 -42.64
C ARG A 57 -14.21 -15.08 -41.24
N VAL A 58 -13.11 -15.52 -40.63
CA VAL A 58 -13.06 -15.91 -39.21
C VAL A 58 -12.03 -15.05 -38.50
N SER A 59 -12.43 -14.46 -37.36
CA SER A 59 -11.54 -13.66 -36.52
C SER A 59 -11.62 -14.09 -35.06
N VAL A 60 -10.47 -14.12 -34.38
CA VAL A 60 -10.36 -14.47 -32.96
C VAL A 60 -9.59 -13.40 -32.19
N GLY A 61 -10.21 -12.86 -31.14
CA GLY A 61 -9.62 -11.90 -30.21
C GLY A 61 -9.31 -12.48 -28.84
N THR A 62 -8.30 -11.92 -28.15
CA THR A 62 -7.96 -12.24 -26.75
C THR A 62 -7.29 -11.04 -26.07
N PHE A 63 -7.37 -10.95 -24.75
CA PHE A 63 -6.67 -9.95 -23.94
C PHE A 63 -5.55 -10.59 -23.11
N ASP A 64 -4.35 -10.03 -23.07
CA ASP A 64 -3.25 -10.52 -22.23
C ASP A 64 -2.80 -9.45 -21.22
N TYR A 65 -3.04 -9.71 -19.94
CA TYR A 65 -2.65 -8.78 -18.87
C TYR A 65 -1.15 -8.55 -18.74
N LYS A 66 -0.30 -9.43 -19.30
CA LYS A 66 1.15 -9.21 -19.35
C LYS A 66 1.55 -8.17 -20.40
N GLN A 67 0.69 -7.96 -21.40
CA GLN A 67 0.90 -7.03 -22.50
C GLN A 67 -0.42 -6.28 -22.80
N PRO A 68 -0.97 -5.51 -21.85
CA PRO A 68 -2.33 -4.96 -21.94
C PRO A 68 -2.51 -3.93 -23.05
N SER A 69 -1.42 -3.31 -23.53
CA SER A 69 -1.42 -2.39 -24.66
C SER A 69 -1.38 -3.07 -26.02
N LEU A 70 -1.07 -4.38 -26.07
CA LEU A 70 -0.98 -5.13 -27.32
C LEU A 70 -2.33 -5.74 -27.66
N THR A 71 -2.99 -5.22 -28.69
CA THR A 71 -4.23 -5.81 -29.22
C THR A 71 -3.91 -7.14 -29.89
N LYS A 72 -4.32 -8.25 -29.25
CA LYS A 72 -4.18 -9.60 -29.81
C LYS A 72 -5.46 -10.00 -30.53
N ARG A 73 -5.46 -9.81 -31.84
CA ARG A 73 -6.52 -10.23 -32.75
C ARG A 73 -5.91 -10.82 -34.01
N THR A 74 -6.46 -11.93 -34.46
CA THR A 74 -6.13 -12.54 -35.76
C THR A 74 -7.41 -12.68 -36.56
N GLY A 75 -7.31 -12.64 -37.89
CA GLY A 75 -8.46 -12.83 -38.74
C GLY A 75 -8.05 -13.17 -40.16
N LEU A 76 -8.64 -14.23 -40.68
CA LEU A 76 -8.31 -14.84 -41.97
C LEU A 76 -9.58 -14.93 -42.83
N ASP A 77 -9.43 -14.71 -44.12
CA ASP A 77 -10.51 -14.83 -45.11
C ASP A 77 -10.53 -16.25 -45.66
N THR A 78 -11.72 -16.79 -45.91
CA THR A 78 -11.87 -18.13 -46.49
C THR A 78 -11.51 -18.13 -47.97
N LEU A 79 -11.28 -19.33 -48.53
CA LEU A 79 -11.10 -19.51 -49.97
C LEU A 79 -12.28 -18.93 -50.77
N SER A 80 -11.96 -18.26 -51.88
CA SER A 80 -12.93 -17.56 -52.75
C SER A 80 -13.76 -18.49 -53.66
N ASP A 81 -13.87 -19.77 -53.32
CA ASP A 81 -14.51 -20.81 -54.14
C ASP A 81 -15.96 -21.16 -53.71
N GLN A 82 -16.45 -20.45 -52.70
CA GLN A 82 -17.79 -20.61 -52.14
C GLN A 82 -18.91 -19.95 -52.96
N GLY A 83 -18.58 -19.24 -54.04
CA GLY A 83 -19.53 -18.57 -54.94
C GLY A 83 -19.64 -17.07 -54.68
N ASN A 84 -20.73 -16.45 -55.15
CA ASN A 84 -20.98 -15.01 -54.95
C ASN A 84 -21.67 -14.77 -53.59
N LEU A 85 -20.93 -15.00 -52.50
CA LEU A 85 -21.41 -14.78 -51.14
C LEU A 85 -21.14 -13.34 -50.68
N PRO A 86 -22.02 -12.75 -49.85
CA PRO A 86 -21.73 -11.47 -49.19
C PRO A 86 -20.63 -11.64 -48.14
N ASP A 87 -19.90 -10.56 -47.87
CA ASP A 87 -18.90 -10.52 -46.81
C ASP A 87 -19.54 -10.76 -45.44
N THR A 88 -19.23 -11.89 -44.82
CA THR A 88 -19.79 -12.33 -43.54
C THR A 88 -18.66 -12.82 -42.62
N GLU A 89 -18.52 -12.16 -41.47
CA GLU A 89 -17.50 -12.49 -40.46
C GLU A 89 -18.11 -13.25 -39.29
N VAL A 90 -17.46 -14.35 -38.88
CA VAL A 90 -17.62 -14.91 -37.53
C VAL A 90 -16.48 -14.40 -36.67
N TYR A 91 -16.82 -13.58 -35.69
CA TYR A 91 -15.89 -13.08 -34.69
C TYR A 91 -16.12 -13.79 -33.35
N ASP A 92 -15.06 -14.33 -32.76
CA ASP A 92 -15.08 -14.92 -31.42
C ASP A 92 -14.05 -14.25 -30.51
N TYR A 93 -14.49 -13.81 -29.33
CA TYR A 93 -13.59 -13.42 -28.25
C TYR A 93 -13.35 -14.65 -27.38
N ALA A 94 -12.18 -15.28 -27.54
CA ALA A 94 -11.87 -16.55 -26.89
C ALA A 94 -11.49 -16.41 -25.39
N GLY A 95 -11.76 -15.25 -24.78
CA GLY A 95 -11.41 -14.90 -23.40
C GLY A 95 -9.93 -14.53 -23.20
N GLU A 96 -9.56 -14.24 -21.95
CA GLU A 96 -8.22 -13.71 -21.62
C GLU A 96 -7.08 -14.73 -21.85
N TYR A 97 -5.96 -14.25 -22.40
CA TYR A 97 -4.70 -14.98 -22.64
C TYR A 97 -4.89 -16.37 -23.29
N TYR A 98 -5.87 -16.50 -24.19
CA TYR A 98 -6.17 -17.73 -24.94
C TYR A 98 -4.97 -18.24 -25.75
N TYR A 99 -4.18 -17.32 -26.30
CA TYR A 99 -2.91 -17.61 -26.93
C TYR A 99 -1.88 -16.53 -26.56
N TYR A 100 -0.63 -16.94 -26.39
CA TYR A 100 0.44 -16.04 -25.97
C TYR A 100 1.06 -15.26 -27.13
N GLY A 101 1.23 -15.90 -28.29
CA GLY A 101 1.90 -15.31 -29.47
C GLY A 101 0.98 -15.24 -30.69
N TYR A 102 1.34 -14.38 -31.63
CA TYR A 102 0.60 -14.18 -32.88
C TYR A 102 0.50 -15.47 -33.70
N GLU A 103 1.61 -16.19 -33.90
CA GLU A 103 1.65 -17.45 -34.66
C GLU A 103 0.66 -18.49 -34.13
N ARG A 104 0.56 -18.64 -32.80
CA ARG A 104 -0.40 -19.56 -32.18
C ARG A 104 -1.83 -19.08 -32.39
N GLY A 105 -2.08 -17.77 -32.29
CA GLY A 105 -3.38 -17.18 -32.56
C GLY A 105 -3.84 -17.42 -34.00
N GLU A 106 -2.93 -17.19 -34.97
CA GLU A 106 -3.19 -17.39 -36.39
C GLU A 106 -3.49 -18.85 -36.70
N ARG A 107 -2.69 -19.80 -36.19
CA ARG A 107 -2.94 -21.24 -36.34
C ARG A 107 -4.29 -21.69 -35.77
N LEU A 108 -4.70 -21.13 -34.63
CA LEU A 108 -6.01 -21.43 -34.04
C LEU A 108 -7.16 -20.86 -34.87
N THR A 109 -6.97 -19.68 -35.45
CA THR A 109 -7.93 -19.05 -36.36
C THR A 109 -8.01 -19.82 -37.68
N GLU A 110 -6.88 -20.24 -38.25
CA GLU A 110 -6.79 -21.10 -39.42
C GLU A 110 -7.53 -22.42 -39.20
N ASN A 111 -7.31 -23.11 -38.08
CA ASN A 111 -8.03 -24.35 -37.78
C ASN A 111 -9.56 -24.17 -37.74
N ARG A 112 -10.05 -23.02 -37.26
CA ARG A 112 -11.48 -22.71 -37.24
C ARG A 112 -12.00 -22.36 -38.64
N LEU A 113 -11.20 -21.60 -39.40
CA LEU A 113 -11.46 -21.26 -40.80
C LEU A 113 -11.59 -22.52 -41.65
N GLU A 114 -10.60 -23.41 -41.61
CA GLU A 114 -10.57 -24.68 -42.35
C GLU A 114 -11.74 -25.60 -41.98
N ALA A 115 -12.24 -25.55 -40.73
CA ALA A 115 -13.43 -26.30 -40.32
C ALA A 115 -14.70 -25.80 -41.04
N HIS A 116 -14.83 -24.48 -41.23
CA HIS A 116 -15.91 -23.89 -42.02
C HIS A 116 -15.75 -24.20 -43.50
N GLU A 117 -14.56 -24.05 -44.07
CA GLU A 117 -14.29 -24.38 -45.49
C GLU A 117 -14.58 -25.85 -45.81
N SER A 118 -14.21 -26.75 -44.90
CA SER A 118 -14.52 -28.17 -44.97
C SER A 118 -16.04 -28.41 -45.10
N LEU A 119 -16.86 -27.67 -44.35
CA LEU A 119 -18.33 -27.76 -44.40
C LEU A 119 -18.96 -27.07 -45.62
N ALA A 120 -18.26 -26.13 -46.25
CA ALA A 120 -18.80 -25.35 -47.37
C ALA A 120 -19.17 -26.25 -48.57
N LYS A 121 -18.44 -27.34 -48.78
CA LYS A 121 -18.74 -28.32 -49.83
C LYS A 121 -18.44 -29.75 -49.40
N ARG A 122 -19.50 -30.56 -49.28
CA ARG A 122 -19.44 -32.01 -49.04
C ARG A 122 -19.87 -32.77 -50.29
N PHE A 123 -19.43 -34.02 -50.41
CA PHE A 123 -19.90 -34.96 -51.42
C PHE A 123 -20.61 -36.12 -50.71
N ARG A 124 -21.77 -36.48 -51.24
CA ARG A 124 -22.55 -37.64 -50.81
C ARG A 124 -22.50 -38.67 -51.93
N GLY A 125 -22.29 -39.92 -51.58
CA GLY A 125 -22.32 -41.03 -52.53
C GLY A 125 -23.04 -42.23 -51.94
N ALA A 126 -23.60 -43.05 -52.81
CA ALA A 126 -24.24 -44.30 -52.44
C ALA A 126 -23.89 -45.39 -53.45
N GLY A 127 -23.76 -46.64 -53.00
CA GLY A 127 -23.48 -47.78 -53.86
C GLY A 127 -23.16 -49.06 -53.09
N GLY A 128 -22.41 -49.96 -53.72
CA GLY A 128 -22.02 -51.26 -53.17
C GLY A 128 -20.54 -51.37 -52.75
N THR A 129 -19.80 -50.27 -52.74
CA THR A 129 -18.33 -50.26 -52.62
C THR A 129 -17.85 -50.69 -51.24
N ARG A 130 -17.45 -51.96 -51.11
CA ARG A 130 -17.03 -52.56 -49.83
C ARG A 130 -15.69 -52.06 -49.30
N GLN A 131 -14.79 -51.60 -50.17
CA GLN A 131 -13.45 -51.17 -49.75
C GLN A 131 -13.38 -49.77 -49.11
N LEU A 132 -14.51 -49.06 -48.98
CA LEU A 132 -14.52 -47.71 -48.41
C LEU A 132 -14.25 -47.75 -46.90
N GLN A 133 -13.34 -46.90 -46.45
CA GLN A 133 -12.99 -46.74 -45.04
C GLN A 133 -12.88 -45.25 -44.71
N ALA A 134 -13.59 -44.79 -43.68
CA ALA A 134 -13.47 -43.42 -43.20
C ALA A 134 -12.01 -43.11 -42.78
N GLY A 135 -11.53 -41.91 -43.11
CA GLY A 135 -10.13 -41.52 -42.91
C GLY A 135 -9.17 -41.95 -44.02
N ARG A 136 -9.65 -42.68 -45.04
CA ARG A 136 -8.91 -42.94 -46.29
C ARG A 136 -9.45 -42.09 -47.43
N TRP A 137 -8.72 -42.02 -48.54
CA TRP A 137 -9.18 -41.35 -49.75
C TRP A 137 -9.31 -42.30 -50.93
N PHE A 138 -10.03 -41.90 -51.97
CA PHE A 138 -10.18 -42.67 -53.20
C PHE A 138 -10.20 -41.76 -54.43
N GLU A 139 -9.99 -42.34 -55.61
CA GLU A 139 -10.14 -41.64 -56.89
C GLU A 139 -11.44 -42.08 -57.58
N LEU A 140 -12.34 -41.13 -57.86
CA LEU A 140 -13.57 -41.40 -58.59
C LEU A 140 -13.31 -41.41 -60.09
N ILE A 141 -13.63 -42.53 -60.74
CA ILE A 141 -13.51 -42.69 -62.19
C ILE A 141 -14.89 -43.02 -62.81
N GLN A 142 -15.02 -42.83 -64.11
CA GLN A 142 -16.23 -43.05 -64.92
C GLN A 142 -17.43 -42.14 -64.56
N HIS A 143 -17.22 -41.08 -63.78
CA HIS A 143 -18.27 -40.13 -63.46
C HIS A 143 -18.31 -38.97 -64.49
N PRO A 144 -19.43 -38.71 -65.19
CA PRO A 144 -19.49 -37.76 -66.31
C PRO A 144 -18.95 -36.35 -66.04
N LEU A 145 -19.11 -35.82 -64.82
CA LEU A 145 -18.61 -34.48 -64.44
C LEU A 145 -17.15 -34.45 -63.96
N HIS A 146 -16.57 -35.61 -63.61
CA HIS A 146 -15.22 -35.72 -63.05
C HIS A 146 -14.23 -36.34 -64.05
N ASP A 147 -14.70 -37.18 -64.97
CA ASP A 147 -13.91 -37.82 -66.04
C ASP A 147 -13.78 -36.96 -67.30
N PHE A 148 -14.85 -36.26 -67.69
CA PHE A 148 -14.78 -35.28 -68.76
C PHE A 148 -14.45 -33.94 -68.13
N GLY A 149 -13.22 -33.47 -68.34
CA GLY A 149 -12.81 -32.14 -67.91
C GLY A 149 -13.89 -31.12 -68.22
N GLY A 150 -14.39 -30.45 -67.19
CA GLY A 150 -15.18 -29.24 -67.35
C GLY A 150 -14.38 -28.19 -68.12
N ARG A 151 -14.93 -26.98 -68.30
CA ARG A 151 -14.32 -25.88 -69.08
C ARG A 151 -12.87 -25.49 -68.68
N SER A 152 -12.34 -26.02 -67.59
CA SER A 152 -10.93 -26.07 -67.23
C SER A 152 -10.57 -27.57 -67.07
N GLY A 153 -9.71 -28.12 -67.93
CA GLY A 153 -9.40 -29.57 -67.97
C GLY A 153 -9.23 -30.21 -66.59
N SER A 154 -9.81 -31.40 -66.40
CA SER A 154 -9.84 -32.12 -65.11
C SER A 154 -8.42 -32.40 -64.62
N ARG A 155 -8.00 -31.72 -63.56
CA ARG A 155 -6.79 -32.08 -62.82
C ARG A 155 -7.08 -33.33 -61.99
N GLU A 156 -6.12 -34.24 -61.89
CA GLU A 156 -6.24 -35.48 -61.09
C GLU A 156 -6.74 -35.22 -59.66
N SER A 157 -6.31 -34.10 -59.08
CA SER A 157 -6.74 -33.61 -57.76
C SER A 157 -8.26 -33.36 -57.62
N GLU A 158 -8.98 -33.15 -58.72
CA GLU A 158 -10.44 -32.96 -58.71
C GLU A 158 -11.26 -34.26 -58.66
N ARG A 159 -10.58 -35.40 -58.84
CA ARG A 159 -11.15 -36.75 -58.77
C ARG A 159 -10.84 -37.46 -57.46
N GLN A 160 -9.97 -36.88 -56.63
CA GLN A 160 -9.56 -37.47 -55.36
C GLN A 160 -10.41 -36.95 -54.19
N PHE A 161 -10.99 -37.88 -53.44
CA PHE A 161 -11.92 -37.56 -52.35
C PHE A 161 -11.51 -38.26 -51.05
N LEU A 162 -11.40 -37.48 -49.98
CA LEU A 162 -11.21 -37.97 -48.61
C LEU A 162 -12.56 -38.43 -48.05
N LEU A 163 -12.64 -39.65 -47.54
CA LEU A 163 -13.82 -40.22 -46.88
C LEU A 163 -13.87 -39.74 -45.42
N LEU A 164 -14.96 -39.09 -45.06
CA LEU A 164 -15.18 -38.54 -43.71
C LEU A 164 -16.10 -39.43 -42.88
N GLY A 165 -17.06 -40.08 -43.53
CA GLY A 165 -17.99 -41.01 -42.90
C GLY A 165 -18.47 -42.05 -43.90
N VAL A 166 -18.69 -43.27 -43.41
CA VAL A 166 -19.23 -44.38 -44.18
C VAL A 166 -20.29 -45.06 -43.31
N SER A 167 -21.49 -45.22 -43.85
CA SER A 167 -22.60 -45.98 -43.25
C SER A 167 -22.81 -47.24 -44.06
N ILE A 168 -22.78 -48.39 -43.40
CA ILE A 168 -22.89 -49.71 -44.04
C ILE A 168 -24.16 -50.38 -43.55
N HIS A 169 -25.03 -50.73 -44.49
CA HIS A 169 -26.25 -51.50 -44.26
C HIS A 169 -26.11 -52.83 -44.99
N ALA A 170 -25.93 -53.91 -44.22
CA ALA A 170 -25.72 -55.24 -44.77
C ALA A 170 -26.78 -56.22 -44.26
N GLU A 171 -27.36 -56.97 -45.19
CA GLU A 171 -28.30 -58.07 -44.91
C GLU A 171 -27.80 -59.33 -45.59
N ASN A 172 -27.76 -60.44 -44.83
CA ASN A 172 -27.30 -61.73 -45.35
C ASN A 172 -28.47 -62.46 -46.07
N ALA A 173 -28.17 -63.10 -47.20
CA ALA A 173 -29.08 -63.95 -47.95
C ALA A 173 -29.23 -65.36 -47.31
N LEU A 174 -29.34 -65.46 -45.97
CA LEU A 174 -29.61 -66.74 -45.31
C LEU A 174 -31.13 -66.96 -45.19
N PRO A 175 -31.65 -68.18 -45.40
CA PRO A 175 -33.10 -68.47 -45.48
C PRO A 175 -33.88 -68.29 -44.16
N VAL A 176 -33.22 -67.79 -43.12
CA VAL A 176 -33.79 -67.57 -41.79
C VAL A 176 -34.44 -66.18 -41.68
N SER A 177 -33.96 -65.17 -42.41
CA SER A 177 -34.39 -63.77 -42.28
C SER A 177 -35.85 -63.55 -42.71
N ALA A 178 -36.30 -64.25 -43.75
CA ALA A 178 -37.62 -64.09 -44.34
C ALA A 178 -38.79 -64.59 -43.45
N GLN A 179 -38.51 -65.37 -42.41
CA GLN A 179 -39.51 -66.05 -41.58
C GLN A 179 -39.65 -65.45 -40.17
N LEU A 180 -38.80 -64.51 -39.79
CA LEU A 180 -38.79 -63.90 -38.45
C LEU A 180 -39.63 -62.62 -38.43
N GLN A 181 -40.57 -62.51 -37.49
CA GLN A 181 -41.27 -61.25 -37.24
C GLN A 181 -40.31 -60.19 -36.68
N ALA A 182 -40.37 -58.97 -37.18
CA ALA A 182 -39.56 -57.86 -36.70
C ALA A 182 -39.81 -57.63 -35.19
N LEU A 183 -38.78 -57.86 -34.38
CA LEU A 183 -38.84 -57.63 -32.93
C LEU A 183 -38.78 -56.12 -32.62
N PRO A 184 -39.35 -55.68 -31.47
CA PRO A 184 -39.15 -54.32 -30.98
C PRO A 184 -37.66 -53.98 -30.86
N GLY A 185 -37.23 -52.85 -31.45
CA GLY A 185 -35.82 -52.45 -31.49
C GLY A 185 -34.99 -53.04 -32.64
N SER A 186 -35.60 -53.78 -33.56
CA SER A 186 -34.92 -54.25 -34.77
C SER A 186 -34.44 -53.09 -35.66
N LEU A 187 -33.35 -53.32 -36.40
CA LEU A 187 -32.83 -52.38 -37.39
C LEU A 187 -33.61 -52.41 -38.72
N GLN A 188 -34.68 -53.21 -38.82
CA GLN A 188 -35.49 -53.36 -40.03
C GLN A 188 -35.94 -52.01 -40.61
N PRO A 189 -36.43 -51.03 -39.82
CA PRO A 189 -36.80 -49.72 -40.37
C PRO A 189 -35.62 -48.96 -40.98
N GLN A 190 -34.40 -49.15 -40.46
CA GLN A 190 -33.19 -48.51 -40.98
C GLN A 190 -32.71 -49.21 -42.27
N ILE A 191 -32.81 -50.54 -42.33
CA ILE A 191 -32.54 -51.32 -43.53
C ILE A 191 -33.54 -50.99 -44.64
N ASP A 192 -34.83 -50.92 -44.34
CA ASP A 192 -35.88 -50.56 -45.30
C ASP A 192 -35.67 -49.13 -45.83
N ALA A 193 -35.31 -48.18 -44.95
CA ALA A 193 -34.99 -46.82 -45.34
C ALA A 193 -33.74 -46.75 -46.24
N ALA A 194 -32.70 -47.55 -45.96
CA ALA A 194 -31.51 -47.65 -46.80
C ALA A 194 -31.86 -48.26 -48.18
N LYS A 195 -32.62 -49.37 -48.21
CA LYS A 195 -33.11 -49.97 -49.47
C LYS A 195 -33.90 -48.96 -50.29
N LYS A 196 -34.77 -48.19 -49.64
CA LYS A 196 -35.54 -47.10 -50.25
C LYS A 196 -34.62 -46.02 -50.85
N ALA A 197 -33.64 -45.54 -50.09
CA ALA A 197 -32.69 -44.51 -50.54
C ALA A 197 -31.83 -44.97 -51.73
N HIS A 198 -31.54 -46.27 -51.80
CA HIS A 198 -30.83 -46.90 -52.91
C HIS A 198 -31.73 -47.27 -54.10
N GLY A 199 -33.03 -46.96 -54.05
CA GLY A 199 -33.97 -47.21 -55.15
C GLY A 199 -34.41 -48.67 -55.32
N LEU A 200 -34.25 -49.49 -54.27
CA LEU A 200 -34.61 -50.92 -54.27
C LEU A 200 -36.09 -51.17 -53.88
N GLU A 201 -36.98 -50.16 -54.04
CA GLU A 201 -38.40 -50.23 -53.66
C GLU A 201 -39.21 -51.29 -54.46
N ALA A 202 -38.70 -51.72 -55.63
CA ALA A 202 -39.42 -52.58 -56.56
C ALA A 202 -39.47 -54.07 -56.18
N GLU A 203 -38.78 -54.50 -55.11
CA GLU A 203 -38.74 -55.91 -54.69
C GLU A 203 -39.68 -56.26 -53.51
N THR A 204 -40.39 -55.29 -52.93
CA THR A 204 -41.26 -55.51 -51.75
C THR A 204 -42.76 -55.60 -52.04
N ALA A 205 -43.20 -55.43 -53.28
CA ALA A 205 -44.61 -55.61 -53.65
C ALA A 205 -44.87 -57.03 -54.19
N ASP A 206 -44.86 -58.03 -53.32
CA ASP A 206 -45.51 -59.32 -53.56
C ASP A 206 -46.81 -59.41 -52.74
N PRO A 207 -47.98 -59.13 -53.33
CA PRO A 207 -49.27 -59.21 -52.62
C PRO A 207 -49.67 -60.65 -52.26
N THR A 208 -48.96 -61.65 -52.75
CA THR A 208 -49.30 -63.08 -52.66
C THR A 208 -48.31 -63.91 -51.82
N GLY A 209 -47.14 -63.37 -51.48
CA GLY A 209 -46.15 -64.02 -50.61
C GLY A 209 -45.44 -65.25 -51.21
N GLU A 210 -45.60 -65.52 -52.51
CA GLU A 210 -45.02 -66.69 -53.17
C GLU A 210 -43.57 -66.48 -53.64
N ARG A 211 -43.09 -65.24 -53.81
CA ARG A 211 -41.70 -64.95 -54.22
C ARG A 211 -40.67 -65.19 -53.11
N LEU A 212 -41.09 -65.16 -51.83
CA LEU A 212 -40.20 -65.47 -50.71
C LEU A 212 -39.91 -66.98 -50.57
N ALA A 213 -40.59 -67.84 -51.33
CA ALA A 213 -40.42 -69.29 -51.29
C ALA A 213 -39.38 -69.83 -52.30
N ASP A 214 -39.03 -69.07 -53.35
CA ASP A 214 -38.04 -69.48 -54.35
C ASP A 214 -36.70 -68.75 -54.16
N TYR A 215 -35.88 -69.31 -53.27
CA TYR A 215 -34.56 -68.79 -52.90
C TYR A 215 -33.56 -68.74 -54.07
N ALA A 216 -33.83 -69.48 -55.15
CA ALA A 216 -32.94 -69.57 -56.31
C ALA A 216 -33.08 -68.39 -57.28
N THR A 217 -34.16 -67.61 -57.20
CA THR A 217 -34.45 -66.51 -58.14
C THR A 217 -34.64 -65.13 -57.48
N GLY A 218 -34.85 -65.06 -56.15
CA GLY A 218 -34.93 -63.81 -55.39
C GLY A 218 -33.80 -63.67 -54.39
N GLY A 219 -32.69 -63.03 -54.77
CA GLY A 219 -31.58 -62.77 -53.85
C GLY A 219 -31.98 -61.72 -52.80
N THR A 220 -32.13 -62.11 -51.53
CA THR A 220 -32.55 -61.20 -50.44
C THR A 220 -31.39 -60.53 -49.69
N GLY A 221 -30.14 -60.79 -50.09
CA GLY A 221 -28.96 -60.23 -49.45
C GLY A 221 -28.50 -58.94 -50.11
N HIS A 222 -28.14 -57.94 -49.31
CA HIS A 222 -27.71 -56.63 -49.81
C HIS A 222 -26.51 -56.11 -49.01
N PHE A 223 -25.65 -55.34 -49.67
CA PHE A 223 -24.58 -54.57 -49.05
C PHE A 223 -24.64 -53.14 -49.60
N LEU A 224 -25.23 -52.25 -48.81
CA LEU A 224 -25.50 -50.86 -49.19
C LEU A 224 -24.56 -49.95 -48.41
N VAL A 225 -23.87 -49.07 -49.12
CA VAL A 225 -22.92 -48.13 -48.54
C VAL A 225 -23.32 -46.72 -48.91
N ASP A 226 -23.53 -45.90 -47.89
CA ASP A 226 -23.61 -44.44 -48.01
C ASP A 226 -22.30 -43.82 -47.51
N LEU A 227 -21.81 -42.81 -48.20
CA LEU A 227 -20.58 -42.10 -47.84
C LEU A 227 -20.77 -40.60 -47.78
N GLU A 228 -20.00 -39.98 -46.90
CA GLU A 228 -19.71 -38.55 -46.90
C GLU A 228 -18.22 -38.34 -47.18
N ALA A 229 -17.91 -37.47 -48.14
CA ALA A 229 -16.55 -37.18 -48.55
C ALA A 229 -16.33 -35.68 -48.78
N GLN A 230 -15.07 -35.28 -48.85
CA GLN A 230 -14.64 -33.96 -49.35
C GLN A 230 -13.54 -34.11 -50.38
N ARG A 231 -13.21 -33.05 -51.13
CA ARG A 231 -12.02 -33.07 -51.99
C ARG A 231 -10.76 -33.24 -51.14
N ARG A 232 -9.83 -34.07 -51.59
CA ARG A 232 -8.55 -34.29 -50.89
C ARG A 232 -7.73 -33.00 -50.73
N THR A 233 -7.84 -32.07 -51.69
CA THR A 233 -7.14 -30.78 -51.66
C THR A 233 -7.64 -29.82 -50.58
N GLN A 234 -8.81 -30.07 -50.01
CA GLN A 234 -9.34 -29.25 -48.92
C GLN A 234 -8.80 -29.80 -47.60
N ALA A 235 -8.26 -28.92 -46.75
CA ALA A 235 -7.90 -29.30 -45.38
C ALA A 235 -9.14 -29.77 -44.61
N TYR A 236 -9.00 -30.80 -43.78
CA TYR A 236 -10.05 -31.24 -42.88
C TYR A 236 -9.76 -30.78 -41.46
N ARG A 237 -10.72 -30.08 -40.86
CA ARG A 237 -10.78 -29.81 -39.42
C ARG A 237 -12.17 -30.15 -38.93
N HIS A 238 -12.22 -30.81 -37.78
CA HIS A 238 -13.49 -31.15 -37.15
C HIS A 238 -14.18 -29.87 -36.67
N PRO A 239 -15.50 -29.70 -36.90
CA PRO A 239 -16.24 -28.58 -36.32
C PRO A 239 -16.18 -28.59 -34.79
N LEU A 240 -16.24 -27.42 -34.15
CA LEU A 240 -16.26 -27.29 -32.69
C LEU A 240 -17.62 -27.71 -32.11
N THR A 241 -17.89 -29.02 -32.07
CA THR A 241 -19.12 -29.61 -31.53
C THR A 241 -18.99 -30.00 -30.05
N HIS A 242 -17.77 -30.07 -29.54
CA HIS A 242 -17.48 -30.37 -28.13
C HIS A 242 -17.21 -29.06 -27.39
N HIS A 243 -18.10 -28.70 -26.46
CA HIS A 243 -17.94 -27.50 -25.66
C HIS A 243 -16.95 -27.73 -24.52
N ARG A 244 -16.15 -26.69 -24.19
CA ARG A 244 -15.30 -26.72 -23.00
C ARG A 244 -16.16 -26.86 -21.73
N PRO A 245 -15.68 -27.56 -20.69
CA PRO A 245 -16.32 -27.53 -19.39
C PRO A 245 -16.41 -26.09 -18.88
N VAL A 246 -17.57 -25.71 -18.33
CA VAL A 246 -17.81 -24.39 -17.73
C VAL A 246 -17.93 -24.54 -16.23
N ILE A 247 -17.06 -23.84 -15.49
CA ILE A 247 -17.15 -23.77 -14.03
C ILE A 247 -18.27 -22.79 -13.67
N GLY A 248 -19.32 -23.28 -13.01
CA GLY A 248 -20.54 -22.50 -12.74
C GLY A 248 -20.41 -21.40 -11.67
N GLY A 249 -19.24 -21.26 -11.03
CA GLY A 249 -18.99 -20.20 -10.06
C GLY A 249 -17.68 -20.37 -9.28
N PRO A 250 -17.38 -19.44 -8.37
CA PRO A 250 -16.14 -19.45 -7.61
C PRO A 250 -16.00 -20.68 -6.70
N GLN A 251 -14.76 -21.08 -6.46
CA GLN A 251 -14.39 -22.17 -5.55
C GLN A 251 -13.36 -21.68 -4.54
N THR A 252 -13.21 -22.34 -3.40
CA THR A 252 -12.08 -22.05 -2.50
C THR A 252 -10.89 -22.95 -2.79
N ALA A 253 -9.70 -22.44 -2.49
CA ALA A 253 -8.43 -23.15 -2.62
C ALA A 253 -7.47 -22.69 -1.52
N THR A 254 -6.47 -23.53 -1.22
CA THR A 254 -5.44 -23.21 -0.22
C THR A 254 -4.20 -22.68 -0.93
N VAL A 255 -3.64 -21.56 -0.46
CA VAL A 255 -2.38 -21.02 -1.00
C VAL A 255 -1.21 -21.93 -0.64
N VAL A 256 -0.35 -22.23 -1.62
CA VAL A 256 0.77 -23.17 -1.47
C VAL A 256 2.09 -22.56 -1.97
N GLY A 257 3.20 -23.19 -1.61
CA GLY A 257 4.54 -22.78 -2.03
C GLY A 257 5.63 -23.68 -1.43
N PRO A 258 6.90 -23.30 -1.55
CA PRO A 258 8.03 -24.12 -1.12
C PRO A 258 8.02 -24.44 0.36
N ALA A 259 8.57 -25.61 0.70
CA ALA A 259 8.75 -26.03 2.08
C ALA A 259 9.54 -24.98 2.89
N ASN A 260 9.14 -24.77 4.14
CA ASN A 260 9.71 -23.79 5.08
C ASN A 260 9.55 -22.32 4.69
N GLU A 261 8.70 -21.99 3.71
CA GLU A 261 8.40 -20.61 3.34
C GLU A 261 7.03 -20.17 3.87
N GLU A 262 6.87 -18.88 4.20
CA GLU A 262 5.57 -18.32 4.64
C GLU A 262 4.87 -17.57 3.50
N ILE A 263 5.66 -17.02 2.55
CA ILE A 263 5.17 -16.18 1.46
C ILE A 263 5.84 -16.63 0.15
N HIS A 264 5.05 -17.03 -0.85
CA HIS A 264 5.56 -17.39 -2.17
C HIS A 264 4.82 -16.60 -3.26
N THR A 265 5.54 -15.67 -3.89
CA THR A 265 4.96 -14.76 -4.88
C THR A 265 5.96 -14.33 -5.94
N ASP A 266 5.47 -13.72 -7.03
CA ASP A 266 6.28 -13.22 -8.13
C ASP A 266 6.20 -11.69 -8.27
N HIS A 267 6.79 -11.13 -9.33
CA HIS A 267 6.82 -9.67 -9.58
C HIS A 267 5.43 -9.01 -9.75
N LEU A 268 4.35 -9.79 -9.91
CA LEU A 268 2.97 -9.29 -10.02
C LEU A 268 2.14 -9.62 -8.77
N ASN A 269 2.78 -10.04 -7.69
CA ASN A 269 2.13 -10.52 -6.47
C ASN A 269 1.17 -11.71 -6.72
N ARG A 270 1.44 -12.53 -7.74
CA ARG A 270 0.68 -13.76 -8.01
C ARG A 270 1.05 -14.83 -7.00
N VAL A 271 0.13 -15.75 -6.71
CA VAL A 271 0.39 -16.89 -5.82
C VAL A 271 0.03 -18.20 -6.49
N ARG A 272 0.43 -19.31 -5.89
CA ARG A 272 -0.01 -20.66 -6.30
C ARG A 272 -0.98 -21.20 -5.27
N VAL A 273 -1.87 -22.07 -5.71
CA VAL A 273 -2.91 -22.66 -4.87
C VAL A 273 -3.01 -24.16 -5.11
N GLN A 274 -3.59 -24.89 -4.17
CA GLN A 274 -4.09 -26.23 -4.40
C GLN A 274 -5.60 -26.22 -4.21
N PHE A 275 -6.32 -26.69 -5.23
CA PHE A 275 -7.77 -26.84 -5.18
C PHE A 275 -8.13 -28.09 -4.37
N HIS A 276 -9.28 -28.07 -3.71
CA HIS A 276 -9.72 -29.19 -2.85
C HIS A 276 -9.98 -30.50 -3.61
N TRP A 277 -10.30 -30.40 -4.91
CA TRP A 277 -10.51 -31.55 -5.79
C TRP A 277 -9.21 -32.06 -6.42
N ASP A 278 -8.09 -31.35 -6.26
CA ASP A 278 -6.79 -31.80 -6.75
C ASP A 278 -6.22 -32.90 -5.84
N ARG A 279 -6.26 -34.13 -6.37
CA ARG A 279 -5.76 -35.34 -5.70
C ARG A 279 -4.30 -35.65 -6.03
N GLN A 280 -3.69 -34.94 -6.98
CA GLN A 280 -2.33 -35.20 -7.46
C GLN A 280 -1.31 -34.20 -6.91
N GLY A 281 -1.75 -32.96 -6.65
CA GLY A 281 -0.93 -31.92 -6.02
C GLY A 281 -0.40 -32.31 -4.63
N GLN A 282 0.83 -31.88 -4.34
CA GLN A 282 1.56 -32.23 -3.11
C GLN A 282 1.58 -31.10 -2.07
N ASN A 283 0.71 -30.10 -2.24
CA ASN A 283 0.66 -28.85 -1.48
C ASN A 283 1.99 -28.07 -1.51
N ASP A 284 2.62 -27.99 -2.68
CA ASP A 284 3.92 -27.37 -2.89
C ASP A 284 3.88 -26.30 -4.01
N GLU A 285 5.03 -25.75 -4.38
CA GLU A 285 5.14 -24.77 -5.46
C GLU A 285 4.80 -25.32 -6.85
N ASN A 286 4.49 -26.61 -7.01
CA ASN A 286 4.16 -27.23 -8.29
C ASN A 286 2.67 -27.56 -8.44
N SER A 287 1.85 -27.37 -7.39
CA SER A 287 0.40 -27.71 -7.43
C SER A 287 -0.41 -26.90 -8.45
N SER A 288 -0.01 -25.67 -8.79
CA SER A 288 -0.71 -24.86 -9.79
C SER A 288 0.18 -23.92 -10.59
N VAL A 289 -0.42 -23.33 -11.63
CA VAL A 289 0.08 -22.12 -12.28
C VAL A 289 0.02 -20.91 -11.33
N TRP A 290 0.58 -19.78 -11.76
CA TRP A 290 0.49 -18.51 -11.05
C TRP A 290 -0.88 -17.86 -11.23
N LEU A 291 -1.61 -17.66 -10.13
CA LEU A 291 -2.91 -17.00 -10.08
C LEU A 291 -2.72 -15.52 -9.72
N ARG A 292 -3.36 -14.64 -10.48
CA ARG A 292 -3.49 -13.22 -10.10
C ARG A 292 -4.38 -13.10 -8.87
N VAL A 293 -4.12 -12.08 -8.06
CA VAL A 293 -4.85 -11.79 -6.83
C VAL A 293 -5.49 -10.41 -6.95
N SER A 294 -6.82 -10.36 -6.84
CA SER A 294 -7.57 -9.13 -6.72
C SER A 294 -7.10 -8.33 -5.51
N GLN A 295 -6.90 -7.04 -5.70
CA GLN A 295 -6.43 -6.12 -4.67
C GLN A 295 -7.51 -5.08 -4.36
N PRO A 296 -7.57 -4.53 -3.13
CA PRO A 296 -8.56 -3.50 -2.78
C PRO A 296 -8.49 -2.25 -3.66
N ASN A 297 -7.29 -1.92 -4.16
CA ASN A 297 -7.05 -0.84 -5.11
C ASN A 297 -5.74 -1.12 -5.86
N ALA A 298 -5.69 -0.93 -7.18
CA ALA A 298 -4.53 -1.24 -8.00
C ALA A 298 -4.34 -0.24 -9.13
N GLY A 299 -3.18 0.42 -9.16
CA GLY A 299 -2.78 1.34 -10.22
C GLY A 299 -1.28 1.24 -10.54
N ALA A 300 -0.84 2.00 -11.54
CA ALA A 300 0.55 1.99 -11.99
C ALA A 300 1.48 2.59 -10.93
N GLY A 301 2.10 1.73 -10.09
CA GLY A 301 3.01 2.14 -9.02
C GLY A 301 2.33 2.57 -7.71
N TRP A 302 1.02 2.33 -7.55
CA TRP A 302 0.26 2.69 -6.34
C TRP A 302 -0.93 1.75 -6.12
N GLY A 303 -1.44 1.68 -4.89
CA GLY A 303 -2.59 0.82 -4.54
C GLY A 303 -2.46 0.16 -3.16
N GLY A 304 -3.42 -0.69 -2.83
CA GLY A 304 -3.38 -1.54 -1.63
C GLY A 304 -2.85 -2.92 -1.99
N VAL A 305 -1.80 -3.38 -1.32
CA VAL A 305 -1.19 -4.69 -1.60
C VAL A 305 -1.29 -5.58 -0.37
N PHE A 306 -2.06 -6.66 -0.50
CA PHE A 306 -2.10 -7.74 0.47
C PHE A 306 -1.83 -9.02 -0.30
N VAL A 307 -0.70 -9.69 -0.02
CA VAL A 307 -0.33 -10.96 -0.66
C VAL A 307 -0.85 -12.13 0.18
N PRO A 308 -1.53 -13.13 -0.42
CA PRO A 308 -1.93 -14.33 0.30
C PRO A 308 -0.70 -15.11 0.79
N ARG A 309 -0.74 -15.54 2.05
CA ARG A 309 0.33 -16.36 2.63
C ARG A 309 0.03 -17.84 2.46
N ILE A 310 1.06 -18.68 2.48
CA ILE A 310 0.91 -20.13 2.40
C ILE A 310 0.00 -20.62 3.54
N GLY A 311 -0.93 -21.51 3.23
CA GLY A 311 -1.95 -22.04 4.13
C GLY A 311 -3.21 -21.18 4.28
N GLN A 312 -3.26 -19.98 3.72
CA GLN A 312 -4.49 -19.16 3.71
C GLN A 312 -5.50 -19.69 2.69
N GLU A 313 -6.78 -19.58 3.02
CA GLU A 313 -7.87 -19.92 2.11
C GLU A 313 -8.29 -18.71 1.26
N VAL A 314 -8.35 -18.93 -0.04
CA VAL A 314 -8.68 -17.90 -1.04
C VAL A 314 -9.90 -18.32 -1.85
N LEU A 315 -10.67 -17.33 -2.30
CA LEU A 315 -11.76 -17.52 -3.26
C LEU A 315 -11.20 -17.35 -4.67
N VAL A 316 -11.34 -18.36 -5.51
CA VAL A 316 -10.87 -18.43 -6.88
C VAL A 316 -12.06 -18.45 -7.82
N ASP A 317 -12.16 -17.44 -8.67
CA ASP A 317 -13.08 -17.38 -9.79
C ASP A 317 -12.36 -17.79 -11.09
N PHE A 318 -13.14 -18.10 -12.12
CA PHE A 318 -12.63 -18.61 -13.40
C PHE A 318 -13.11 -17.70 -14.52
N LEU A 319 -12.18 -17.03 -15.21
CA LEU A 319 -12.52 -16.04 -16.24
C LEU A 319 -13.26 -16.73 -17.40
N GLU A 320 -14.45 -16.22 -17.73
CA GLU A 320 -15.38 -16.83 -18.70
C GLU A 320 -15.83 -18.26 -18.32
N GLY A 321 -15.70 -18.64 -17.04
CA GLY A 321 -15.96 -20.01 -16.56
C GLY A 321 -14.91 -21.04 -17.02
N ASP A 322 -13.78 -20.60 -17.58
CA ASP A 322 -12.73 -21.49 -18.07
C ASP A 322 -11.83 -21.98 -16.93
N ALA A 323 -11.81 -23.29 -16.71
CA ALA A 323 -10.99 -23.94 -15.66
C ALA A 323 -9.48 -23.65 -15.80
N ASP A 324 -9.02 -23.35 -17.02
CA ASP A 324 -7.62 -23.00 -17.30
C ASP A 324 -7.27 -21.57 -16.85
N ARG A 325 -8.25 -20.79 -16.39
CA ARG A 325 -8.13 -19.34 -16.14
C ARG A 325 -8.52 -18.87 -14.75
N PRO A 326 -7.90 -19.41 -13.69
CA PRO A 326 -8.20 -19.03 -12.33
C PRO A 326 -7.69 -17.61 -11.98
N LEU A 327 -8.51 -16.89 -11.21
CA LEU A 327 -8.23 -15.57 -10.64
C LEU A 327 -8.69 -15.55 -9.19
N ILE A 328 -7.82 -15.19 -8.25
CA ILE A 328 -8.20 -15.02 -6.85
C ILE A 328 -8.97 -13.71 -6.71
N THR A 329 -10.22 -13.78 -6.25
CA THR A 329 -11.12 -12.62 -6.12
C THR A 329 -11.36 -12.22 -4.67
N GLY A 330 -11.03 -13.09 -3.71
CA GLY A 330 -11.26 -12.81 -2.30
C GLY A 330 -10.51 -13.76 -1.37
N ARG A 331 -10.77 -13.59 -0.07
CA ARG A 331 -10.23 -14.42 1.01
C ARG A 331 -11.31 -14.69 2.01
N VAL A 332 -11.19 -15.84 2.68
CA VAL A 332 -12.11 -16.23 3.74
C VAL A 332 -11.32 -16.72 4.94
N TYR A 333 -11.84 -16.45 6.13
CA TYR A 333 -11.40 -17.12 7.34
C TYR A 333 -12.09 -18.49 7.44
N ASN A 334 -11.48 -19.41 8.18
CA ASN A 334 -12.01 -20.75 8.41
C ASN A 334 -11.74 -21.22 9.85
N GLY A 335 -11.96 -22.51 10.14
CA GLY A 335 -11.83 -23.05 11.49
C GLY A 335 -10.40 -23.08 12.03
N GLU A 336 -9.39 -23.14 11.16
CA GLU A 336 -7.98 -23.11 11.55
C GLU A 336 -7.43 -21.68 11.54
N GLN A 337 -7.82 -20.89 10.54
CA GLN A 337 -7.50 -19.47 10.44
C GLN A 337 -8.73 -18.65 10.82
N SER A 338 -8.94 -18.46 12.12
CA SER A 338 -10.02 -17.62 12.64
C SER A 338 -9.63 -16.13 12.65
N PRO A 339 -10.58 -15.20 12.44
CA PRO A 339 -10.32 -13.77 12.61
C PRO A 339 -9.99 -13.45 14.07
N ASP A 340 -9.12 -12.46 14.31
CA ASP A 340 -8.78 -11.99 15.67
C ASP A 340 -9.90 -11.17 16.31
N TRP A 341 -10.75 -10.54 15.48
CA TRP A 341 -11.91 -9.76 15.91
C TRP A 341 -13.18 -10.46 15.43
N HIS A 342 -13.97 -10.94 16.37
CA HIS A 342 -15.07 -11.86 16.10
C HIS A 342 -16.18 -11.78 17.16
N SER A 343 -17.20 -12.63 17.08
CA SER A 343 -18.28 -12.79 18.07
C SER A 343 -19.28 -11.63 18.24
N HIS A 344 -18.83 -10.40 18.48
CA HIS A 344 -19.72 -9.26 18.78
C HIS A 344 -19.75 -8.18 17.71
N GLY A 345 -18.80 -8.18 16.76
CA GLY A 345 -18.81 -7.26 15.61
C GLY A 345 -18.55 -5.79 15.93
N LEU A 346 -17.99 -5.49 17.10
CA LEU A 346 -17.66 -4.10 17.51
C LEU A 346 -16.27 -3.67 17.02
N LEU A 347 -15.37 -4.64 16.78
CA LEU A 347 -14.01 -4.37 16.36
C LEU A 347 -13.83 -4.66 14.87
N SER A 348 -13.23 -3.73 14.15
CA SER A 348 -12.90 -3.87 12.72
C SER A 348 -11.56 -3.22 12.38
N GLY A 349 -10.98 -3.53 11.21
CA GLY A 349 -9.76 -2.87 10.73
C GLY A 349 -8.77 -3.80 10.04
N PHE A 350 -7.47 -3.57 10.24
CA PHE A 350 -6.38 -4.34 9.63
C PHE A 350 -5.40 -4.84 10.68
N LYS A 351 -5.12 -6.14 10.70
CA LYS A 351 -4.06 -6.74 11.53
C LYS A 351 -3.11 -7.54 10.65
N SER A 352 -1.82 -7.23 10.74
CA SER A 352 -0.75 -7.93 10.04
C SER A 352 -0.09 -8.97 10.94
N LYS A 353 0.90 -9.69 10.41
CA LYS A 353 1.75 -10.61 11.17
C LYS A 353 3.19 -10.46 10.69
N THR A 354 4.14 -10.37 11.61
CA THR A 354 5.58 -10.34 11.30
C THR A 354 5.99 -11.61 10.56
N TYR A 355 6.80 -11.47 9.51
CA TYR A 355 7.33 -12.60 8.76
C TYR A 355 8.17 -13.50 9.66
N ARG A 356 7.85 -14.80 9.70
CA ARG A 356 8.49 -15.79 10.58
C ARG A 356 8.52 -15.36 12.06
N GLY A 357 7.51 -14.62 12.52
CA GLY A 357 7.41 -14.13 13.89
C GLY A 357 5.97 -14.06 14.40
N SER A 358 5.83 -13.69 15.67
CA SER A 358 4.54 -13.56 16.37
C SER A 358 4.06 -12.12 16.55
N ASN A 359 4.90 -11.14 16.24
CA ASN A 359 4.55 -9.72 16.34
C ASN A 359 3.58 -9.30 15.22
N TYR A 360 3.01 -8.11 15.35
CA TYR A 360 2.04 -7.59 14.40
C TYR A 360 2.01 -6.05 14.38
N ASN A 361 1.48 -5.49 13.31
CA ASN A 361 0.97 -4.12 13.27
C ASN A 361 -0.53 -4.17 13.07
N GLU A 362 -1.28 -3.27 13.71
CA GLU A 362 -2.73 -3.20 13.57
C GLU A 362 -3.27 -1.77 13.55
N LEU A 363 -4.34 -1.59 12.77
CA LEU A 363 -5.25 -0.45 12.83
C LEU A 363 -6.62 -1.01 13.24
N VAL A 364 -7.15 -0.56 14.36
CA VAL A 364 -8.41 -1.07 14.93
C VAL A 364 -9.40 0.08 15.13
N PHE A 365 -10.62 -0.13 14.67
CA PHE A 365 -11.80 0.68 14.94
C PHE A 365 -12.68 -0.09 15.95
N ASP A 366 -13.14 0.60 16.99
CA ASP A 366 -14.05 0.08 18.00
C ASP A 366 -15.33 0.93 17.95
N ASP A 367 -16.41 0.32 17.46
CA ASP A 367 -17.72 0.97 17.23
C ASP A 367 -18.69 0.75 18.40
N ALA A 368 -18.16 0.49 19.60
CA ALA A 368 -18.97 0.46 20.81
C ALA A 368 -19.59 1.83 21.08
N THR A 369 -20.93 1.86 21.20
CA THR A 369 -21.72 3.08 21.41
C THR A 369 -21.20 3.90 22.60
N ASP A 370 -20.96 5.19 22.37
CA ASP A 370 -20.43 6.17 23.34
C ASP A 370 -19.00 5.82 23.86
N GLN A 371 -18.32 4.89 23.19
CA GLN A 371 -16.99 4.39 23.53
C GLN A 371 -16.14 4.19 22.28
N GLU A 372 -16.38 5.03 21.26
CA GLU A 372 -15.72 4.94 19.97
C GLU A 372 -14.22 5.19 20.12
N ARG A 373 -13.43 4.33 19.46
CA ARG A 373 -11.97 4.41 19.55
C ARG A 373 -11.32 4.01 18.24
N VAL A 374 -10.20 4.67 17.94
CA VAL A 374 -9.26 4.26 16.89
C VAL A 374 -7.88 4.01 17.52
N ARG A 375 -7.27 2.88 17.18
CA ARG A 375 -5.92 2.52 17.65
C ARG A 375 -5.04 2.11 16.48
N LEU A 376 -3.93 2.82 16.30
CA LEU A 376 -2.83 2.43 15.43
C LEU A 376 -1.68 1.90 16.30
N ASN A 377 -1.25 0.68 16.05
CA ASN A 377 -0.29 -0.03 16.89
C ASN A 377 0.80 -0.72 16.07
N SER A 378 2.03 -0.57 16.51
CA SER A 378 3.11 -1.50 16.24
C SER A 378 3.45 -2.26 17.52
N GLU A 379 3.50 -3.59 17.43
CA GLU A 379 3.89 -4.42 18.56
C GLU A 379 5.36 -4.19 18.96
N ASN A 380 6.18 -3.70 18.03
CA ASN A 380 7.56 -3.32 18.29
C ASN A 380 7.63 -2.11 19.23
N GLU A 381 8.26 -2.30 20.39
CA GLU A 381 8.43 -1.26 21.44
C GLU A 381 7.11 -0.61 21.85
N LYS A 382 5.98 -1.31 21.69
CA LYS A 382 4.64 -0.86 22.05
C LYS A 382 4.31 0.56 21.57
N SER A 383 4.71 0.87 20.34
CA SER A 383 4.53 2.19 19.73
C SER A 383 3.10 2.36 19.22
N GLN A 384 2.35 3.32 19.78
CA GLN A 384 0.91 3.43 19.59
C GLN A 384 0.44 4.88 19.50
N LEU A 385 -0.54 5.12 18.61
CA LEU A 385 -1.44 6.26 18.62
C LEU A 385 -2.84 5.77 18.97
N ASN A 386 -3.38 6.23 20.09
CA ASN A 386 -4.74 5.90 20.54
C ASN A 386 -5.60 7.16 20.55
N LEU A 387 -6.82 7.08 20.00
CA LEU A 387 -7.76 8.20 19.87
C LEU A 387 -9.15 7.78 20.39
N GLY A 388 -9.86 8.69 21.06
CA GLY A 388 -11.23 8.47 21.55
C GLY A 388 -11.28 7.85 22.95
N TYR A 389 -12.03 6.76 23.10
CA TYR A 389 -12.26 6.08 24.38
C TYR A 389 -11.19 5.02 24.66
N LEU A 390 -10.17 5.37 25.45
CA LEU A 390 -8.99 4.54 25.66
C LEU A 390 -9.27 3.38 26.63
N ILE A 391 -9.06 2.15 26.18
CA ILE A 391 -9.20 0.93 26.98
C ILE A 391 -7.98 0.02 26.79
N HIS A 392 -7.76 -0.90 27.73
CA HIS A 392 -6.94 -2.08 27.47
C HIS A 392 -7.65 -2.99 26.44
N GLN A 393 -6.89 -3.59 25.53
CA GLN A 393 -7.42 -4.56 24.57
C GLN A 393 -6.43 -5.71 24.40
N THR A 394 -6.96 -6.93 24.40
CA THR A 394 -6.21 -8.15 24.07
C THR A 394 -7.00 -8.96 23.06
N GLY A 395 -6.54 -8.99 21.80
CA GLY A 395 -7.28 -9.60 20.69
C GLY A 395 -8.68 -9.02 20.56
N ASN A 396 -9.68 -9.90 20.62
CA ASN A 396 -11.10 -9.57 20.60
C ASN A 396 -11.66 -9.01 21.93
N THR A 397 -10.88 -9.02 23.02
CA THR A 397 -11.39 -8.69 24.35
C THR A 397 -11.19 -7.21 24.67
N ARG A 398 -12.29 -6.50 24.94
CA ARG A 398 -12.31 -5.14 25.50
C ARG A 398 -12.05 -5.22 27.02
N GLY A 399 -11.03 -4.50 27.49
CA GLY A 399 -10.57 -4.48 28.87
C GLY A 399 -10.94 -3.20 29.61
N ALA A 400 -10.19 -2.91 30.70
CA ALA A 400 -10.46 -1.77 31.57
C ALA A 400 -10.25 -0.42 30.89
N PHE A 401 -11.06 0.57 31.29
CA PHE A 401 -10.95 1.96 30.89
C PHE A 401 -9.63 2.59 31.37
N ARG A 402 -8.98 3.34 30.48
CA ARG A 402 -7.71 4.03 30.72
C ARG A 402 -7.84 5.56 30.67
N GLY A 403 -8.81 6.10 29.93
CA GLY A 403 -9.00 7.55 29.76
C GLY A 403 -9.74 7.90 28.48
N THR A 404 -9.95 9.19 28.23
CA THR A 404 -10.51 9.71 26.98
C THR A 404 -9.57 10.74 26.35
N GLY A 405 -9.66 10.93 25.03
CA GLY A 405 -8.86 11.91 24.29
C GLY A 405 -7.85 11.23 23.37
N PHE A 406 -6.57 11.55 23.50
CA PHE A 406 -5.51 10.93 22.72
C PHE A 406 -4.31 10.52 23.57
N GLU A 407 -3.61 9.47 23.16
CA GLU A 407 -2.35 9.01 23.75
C GLU A 407 -1.37 8.66 22.62
N LEU A 408 -0.20 9.31 22.62
CA LEU A 408 0.97 8.89 21.85
C LEU A 408 1.96 8.25 22.84
N ARG A 409 2.26 6.95 22.67
CA ARG A 409 3.16 6.22 23.56
C ARG A 409 4.14 5.31 22.81
N THR A 410 5.29 5.08 23.43
CA THR A 410 6.30 4.10 23.00
C THR A 410 7.15 3.73 24.22
N ASP A 411 7.63 2.49 24.28
CA ASP A 411 8.59 2.02 25.28
C ASP A 411 10.05 2.31 24.84
N ALA A 412 10.25 2.86 23.64
CA ALA A 412 11.54 3.25 23.08
C ALA A 412 11.70 4.78 22.96
N TYR A 413 12.42 5.25 21.94
CA TYR A 413 12.69 6.68 21.72
C TYR A 413 11.50 7.40 21.09
N GLY A 414 11.18 8.60 21.59
CA GLY A 414 10.15 9.48 21.04
C GLY A 414 10.71 10.85 20.64
N ALA A 415 10.18 11.44 19.58
CA ALA A 415 10.50 12.81 19.17
C ALA A 415 9.26 13.49 18.56
N ILE A 416 8.95 14.71 19.03
CA ILE A 416 7.97 15.62 18.41
C ILE A 416 8.77 16.76 17.79
N ARG A 417 8.69 16.92 16.47
CA ARG A 417 9.47 17.91 15.72
C ARG A 417 8.57 18.64 14.74
N ALA A 418 8.66 19.97 14.75
CA ALA A 418 7.98 20.82 13.78
C ALA A 418 8.94 21.92 13.33
N ASN A 419 9.40 21.83 12.08
CA ASN A 419 10.46 22.70 11.54
C ASN A 419 10.07 24.19 11.44
N GLN A 420 8.76 24.48 11.52
CA GLN A 420 8.20 25.84 11.45
C GLN A 420 7.68 26.32 12.82
N GLY A 421 7.93 25.57 13.89
CA GLY A 421 7.46 25.88 15.25
C GLY A 421 6.45 24.88 15.81
N LEU A 422 6.35 24.82 17.14
CA LEU A 422 5.49 23.89 17.88
C LEU A 422 4.69 24.64 18.95
N TYR A 423 3.38 24.44 18.98
CA TYR A 423 2.48 25.00 19.99
C TYR A 423 1.87 23.88 20.84
N LEU A 424 2.14 23.90 22.15
CA LEU A 424 1.54 22.99 23.13
C LEU A 424 0.64 23.81 24.04
N SER A 425 -0.66 23.55 23.98
CA SER A 425 -1.67 24.39 24.62
C SER A 425 -2.75 23.59 25.33
N SER A 426 -3.25 24.13 26.44
CA SER A 426 -4.48 23.67 27.08
C SER A 426 -5.61 24.71 26.99
N TRP A 427 -5.49 25.69 26.10
CA TRP A 427 -6.60 26.57 25.72
C TRP A 427 -7.60 25.77 24.87
N GLY A 428 -8.85 25.68 25.34
CA GLY A 428 -9.86 24.84 24.71
C GLY A 428 -10.42 25.42 23.42
N GLN A 429 -10.53 24.58 22.40
CA GLN A 429 -11.27 24.81 21.16
C GLN A 429 -12.33 23.72 21.01
N LEU A 430 -13.48 23.90 21.69
CA LEU A 430 -14.52 22.88 21.77
C LEU A 430 -15.10 22.56 20.39
N GLY A 431 -15.23 21.28 20.07
CA GLY A 431 -15.77 20.83 18.77
C GLY A 431 -14.87 21.15 17.57
N ALA A 432 -13.55 21.28 17.78
CA ALA A 432 -12.59 21.68 16.75
C ALA A 432 -12.94 23.04 16.10
N SER A 433 -13.54 23.94 16.88
CA SER A 433 -13.84 25.30 16.44
C SER A 433 -12.57 26.16 16.42
N GLY A 434 -12.29 26.85 15.32
CA GLY A 434 -11.14 27.74 15.17
C GLY A 434 -9.97 27.09 14.43
N ASP A 435 -8.86 27.83 14.34
CA ASP A 435 -7.70 27.40 13.58
C ASP A 435 -6.81 26.46 14.39
N GLN A 436 -6.19 25.50 13.70
CA GLN A 436 -5.24 24.53 14.29
C GLN A 436 -4.12 25.20 15.11
N LEU A 437 -3.66 26.38 14.69
CA LEU A 437 -2.57 27.13 15.32
C LEU A 437 -3.04 28.49 15.86
N ASP A 438 -4.21 28.53 16.52
CA ASP A 438 -4.67 29.77 17.16
C ASP A 438 -3.75 30.18 18.32
N LEU A 439 -2.85 31.13 18.02
CA LEU A 439 -1.89 31.70 18.96
C LEU A 439 -2.45 32.92 19.70
N THR A 440 -3.71 33.31 19.48
CA THR A 440 -4.29 34.53 20.05
C THR A 440 -4.14 34.60 21.58
N PRO A 441 -4.46 33.54 22.36
CA PRO A 441 -4.31 33.60 23.82
C PRO A 441 -2.84 33.70 24.25
N ALA A 442 -1.93 32.99 23.57
CA ALA A 442 -0.50 33.03 23.86
C ALA A 442 0.10 34.41 23.54
N ARG A 443 -0.32 35.03 22.43
CA ARG A 443 0.13 36.36 22.00
C ARG A 443 -0.28 37.44 22.99
N GLN A 444 -1.52 37.42 23.48
CA GLN A 444 -1.98 38.38 24.49
C GLN A 444 -1.15 38.34 25.79
N GLN A 445 -0.71 37.15 26.20
CA GLN A 445 0.19 36.98 27.35
C GLN A 445 1.60 37.50 27.07
N LEU A 446 2.14 37.28 25.87
CA LEU A 446 3.43 37.85 25.47
C LEU A 446 3.41 39.38 25.42
N ASP A 447 2.33 39.97 24.88
CA ASP A 447 2.14 41.42 24.83
C ASP A 447 2.11 42.02 26.25
N SER A 448 1.37 41.39 27.16
CA SER A 448 1.29 41.82 28.57
C SER A 448 2.66 41.72 29.27
N ALA A 449 3.39 40.63 29.05
CA ALA A 449 4.73 40.42 29.61
C ALA A 449 5.75 41.43 29.07
N TYR A 450 5.66 41.79 27.78
CA TYR A 450 6.49 42.82 27.17
C TYR A 450 6.19 44.19 27.79
N GLN A 451 4.93 44.61 27.88
CA GLN A 451 4.54 45.93 28.43
C GLN A 451 5.02 46.12 29.88
N LEU A 452 4.90 45.07 30.71
CA LEU A 452 5.41 45.07 32.07
C LEU A 452 6.94 45.25 32.11
N SER A 453 7.65 44.45 31.32
CA SER A 453 9.12 44.47 31.28
C SER A 453 9.65 45.80 30.75
N ASP A 454 8.98 46.39 29.76
CA ASP A 454 9.33 47.69 29.17
C ASP A 454 9.14 48.83 30.16
N THR A 455 8.00 48.87 30.85
CA THR A 455 7.71 49.89 31.87
C THR A 455 8.71 49.83 33.02
N LEU A 456 9.02 48.63 33.54
CA LEU A 456 9.99 48.46 34.61
C LEU A 456 11.42 48.80 34.16
N SER A 457 11.78 48.45 32.92
CA SER A 457 13.08 48.79 32.35
C SER A 457 13.27 50.29 32.19
N GLN A 458 12.26 51.02 31.70
CA GLN A 458 12.33 52.47 31.58
C GLN A 458 12.46 53.13 32.95
N SER A 459 11.67 52.67 33.93
CA SER A 459 11.74 53.16 35.31
C SER A 459 13.11 52.91 35.94
N ALA A 460 13.75 51.77 35.65
CA ALA A 460 15.10 51.46 36.10
C ALA A 460 16.14 52.43 35.51
N GLN A 461 16.08 52.66 34.19
CA GLN A 461 16.98 53.60 33.50
C GLN A 461 16.84 55.04 34.01
N ASP A 462 15.61 55.51 34.22
CA ASP A 462 15.33 56.85 34.77
C ASP A 462 15.93 57.04 36.18
N HIS A 463 16.22 55.93 36.88
CA HIS A 463 16.85 55.90 38.21
C HIS A 463 18.30 55.39 38.19
N ASN A 464 18.97 55.43 37.02
CA ASN A 464 20.35 54.98 36.82
C ASN A 464 20.62 53.51 37.20
N ALA A 465 19.60 52.64 37.13
CA ALA A 465 19.77 51.19 37.25
C ALA A 465 19.82 50.52 35.86
N GLU A 466 20.34 49.30 35.81
CA GLU A 466 20.46 48.53 34.56
C GLU A 466 19.09 48.24 33.92
N ALA A 467 19.04 48.25 32.59
CA ALA A 467 17.86 47.98 31.79
C ALA A 467 17.58 46.47 31.63
N LEU A 468 16.33 46.10 31.34
CA LEU A 468 15.95 44.74 30.98
C LEU A 468 16.06 44.55 29.46
N ASP A 469 17.27 44.36 28.94
CA ASP A 469 17.52 44.25 27.49
C ASP A 469 16.81 43.06 26.84
N SER A 470 16.53 41.99 27.59
CA SER A 470 15.83 40.81 27.09
C SER A 470 14.39 41.08 26.62
N ARG A 471 13.80 42.24 26.98
CA ARG A 471 12.42 42.60 26.57
C ARG A 471 12.23 42.66 25.06
N GLU A 472 13.26 43.00 24.29
CA GLU A 472 13.21 42.99 22.83
C GLU A 472 12.98 41.57 22.28
N ASN A 473 13.57 40.55 22.92
CA ASN A 473 13.34 39.15 22.54
C ASN A 473 11.90 38.71 22.82
N LEU A 474 11.27 39.20 23.91
CA LEU A 474 9.85 38.95 24.19
C LEU A 474 8.94 39.59 23.11
N LYS A 475 9.23 40.83 22.72
CA LYS A 475 8.50 41.53 21.65
C LYS A 475 8.60 40.80 20.32
N GLN A 476 9.79 40.31 19.98
CA GLN A 476 10.01 39.54 18.76
C GLN A 476 9.21 38.24 18.77
N ALA A 477 9.14 37.53 19.90
CA ALA A 477 8.33 36.31 20.02
C ALA A 477 6.84 36.58 19.80
N GLY A 478 6.31 37.70 20.32
CA GLY A 478 4.93 38.12 20.07
C GLY A 478 4.68 38.48 18.60
N THR A 479 5.64 39.19 17.97
CA THR A 479 5.57 39.59 16.54
C THR A 479 5.64 38.38 15.61
N ASP A 480 6.49 37.41 15.92
CA ASP A 480 6.65 36.19 15.11
C ASP A 480 5.47 35.23 15.24
N ALA A 481 4.64 35.37 16.28
CA ALA A 481 3.42 34.59 16.50
C ALA A 481 2.19 35.19 15.80
N ASP A 482 2.32 36.32 15.10
CA ASP A 482 1.23 37.03 14.41
C ASP A 482 1.44 37.04 12.89
N ASP A 483 1.28 35.87 12.27
CA ASP A 483 1.44 35.70 10.82
C ASP A 483 0.50 34.61 10.29
N THR A 484 0.24 34.61 8.98
CA THR A 484 -0.61 33.60 8.32
C THR A 484 0.07 33.01 7.08
N TYR A 485 -0.35 31.81 6.67
CA TYR A 485 0.01 31.19 5.38
C TYR A 485 -1.22 30.69 4.66
N GLY A 486 -1.10 30.51 3.34
CA GLY A 486 -2.14 29.99 2.47
C GLY A 486 -2.57 31.01 1.41
N ASN A 487 -3.47 30.58 0.53
CA ASN A 487 -4.06 31.44 -0.49
C ASN A 487 -5.53 31.70 -0.13
N SER A 488 -5.91 32.96 -0.02
CA SER A 488 -7.28 33.40 0.29
C SER A 488 -8.23 33.39 -0.90
N GLU A 489 -7.77 33.06 -2.10
CA GLU A 489 -8.62 32.93 -3.29
C GLU A 489 -9.52 31.69 -3.19
N GLN A 490 -10.65 31.85 -2.49
CA GLN A 490 -11.79 30.95 -2.63
C GLN A 490 -12.60 31.36 -3.86
N LEU A 491 -12.68 30.45 -4.84
CA LEU A 491 -13.61 30.59 -5.96
C LEU A 491 -14.99 30.17 -5.47
N SER A 492 -15.85 31.15 -5.15
CA SER A 492 -17.17 30.91 -4.55
C SER A 492 -18.21 30.29 -5.49
N ASP A 493 -17.88 30.05 -6.76
CA ASP A 493 -18.86 29.72 -7.81
C ASP A 493 -18.38 28.64 -8.79
N SER A 494 -17.38 27.82 -8.42
CA SER A 494 -16.93 26.71 -9.27
C SER A 494 -17.76 25.45 -9.03
N ASP A 495 -18.21 24.82 -10.11
CA ASP A 495 -18.90 23.54 -10.09
C ASP A 495 -18.03 22.44 -9.44
N GLN A 496 -18.43 21.95 -8.26
CA GLN A 496 -17.76 20.88 -7.52
C GLN A 496 -18.18 19.47 -7.96
N SER A 497 -18.92 19.34 -9.06
CA SER A 497 -19.33 18.03 -9.61
C SER A 497 -18.16 17.20 -10.14
N ASN A 498 -16.97 17.79 -10.28
CA ASN A 498 -15.75 17.12 -10.73
C ASN A 498 -14.55 17.42 -9.81
N ALA A 499 -13.55 16.53 -9.84
CA ALA A 499 -12.39 16.59 -8.95
C ALA A 499 -11.56 17.88 -9.11
N SER A 500 -11.46 18.43 -10.34
CA SER A 500 -10.80 19.71 -10.58
C SER A 500 -11.53 20.85 -9.88
N GLY A 501 -12.84 21.00 -10.09
CA GLY A 501 -13.64 22.06 -9.47
C GLY A 501 -13.70 21.94 -7.94
N ALA A 502 -13.75 20.72 -7.40
CA ALA A 502 -13.66 20.48 -5.96
C ALA A 502 -12.31 20.93 -5.37
N THR A 503 -11.20 20.71 -6.10
CA THR A 503 -9.85 21.15 -5.67
C THR A 503 -9.65 22.66 -5.86
N ASP A 504 -10.34 23.26 -6.82
CA ASP A 504 -10.22 24.69 -7.12
C ASP A 504 -11.03 25.58 -6.18
N SER A 505 -12.14 25.09 -5.63
CA SER A 505 -12.96 25.83 -4.64
C SER A 505 -12.82 25.36 -3.20
N GLY A 506 -12.62 24.06 -2.96
CA GLY A 506 -12.50 23.47 -1.63
C GLY A 506 -11.06 23.44 -1.12
N GLY A 507 -10.86 23.58 0.19
CA GLY A 507 -9.55 23.41 0.84
C GLY A 507 -8.57 24.58 0.67
N ARG A 508 -8.97 25.69 0.03
CA ARG A 508 -8.20 26.95 -0.03
C ARG A 508 -8.61 27.89 1.11
N GLY A 509 -7.63 28.54 1.72
CA GLY A 509 -7.82 29.45 2.85
C GLY A 509 -6.48 29.93 3.43
N GLN A 510 -6.57 30.81 4.43
CA GLN A 510 -5.42 31.19 5.26
C GLN A 510 -5.53 30.56 6.64
N ALA A 511 -4.40 30.18 7.22
CA ALA A 511 -4.30 29.69 8.60
C ALA A 511 -3.12 30.39 9.31
N ALA A 512 -3.21 30.50 10.63
CA ALA A 512 -2.14 31.06 11.45
C ALA A 512 -0.82 30.26 11.32
N ARG A 513 0.32 30.95 11.40
CA ARG A 513 1.68 30.37 11.46
C ARG A 513 2.58 31.14 12.42
N MET A 514 3.74 30.56 12.70
CA MET A 514 4.88 31.28 13.29
C MET A 514 5.86 31.68 12.18
N LYS A 515 6.38 32.91 12.23
CA LYS A 515 7.37 33.44 11.29
C LYS A 515 8.74 32.80 11.47
N THR A 516 9.08 32.42 12.70
CA THR A 516 10.31 31.72 13.07
C THR A 516 9.96 30.51 13.97
N PRO A 517 10.81 29.48 14.07
CA PRO A 517 10.45 28.22 14.72
C PRO A 517 10.47 28.32 16.25
N TRP A 518 9.40 28.85 16.83
CA TRP A 518 9.20 28.92 18.28
C TRP A 518 8.63 27.63 18.87
N LEU A 519 8.96 27.37 20.13
CA LEU A 519 8.22 26.43 20.99
C LEU A 519 7.38 27.25 21.98
N HIS A 520 6.07 27.30 21.77
CA HIS A 520 5.15 27.97 22.69
C HIS A 520 4.48 26.94 23.61
N LEU A 521 4.58 27.18 24.91
CA LEU A 521 3.82 26.49 25.94
C LEU A 521 2.81 27.47 26.52
N ALA A 522 1.51 27.19 26.40
CA ALA A 522 0.46 28.08 26.90
C ALA A 522 -0.63 27.31 27.67
N SER A 523 -1.02 27.83 28.82
CA SER A 523 -2.13 27.26 29.60
C SER A 523 -2.86 28.38 30.33
N PRO A 524 -4.21 28.38 30.37
CA PRO A 524 -4.97 29.34 31.16
C PRO A 524 -4.85 29.11 32.68
N ALA A 525 -4.45 27.91 33.12
CA ALA A 525 -4.36 27.57 34.55
C ALA A 525 -2.91 27.61 35.08
N GLY A 526 -1.94 27.14 34.31
CA GLY A 526 -0.53 27.16 34.70
C GLY A 526 0.32 26.11 33.99
N ILE A 527 1.64 26.27 34.09
CA ILE A 527 2.63 25.32 33.55
C ILE A 527 3.51 24.86 34.71
N THR A 528 3.65 23.55 34.88
CA THR A 528 4.48 22.97 35.94
C THR A 528 5.62 22.16 35.34
N MET A 529 6.83 22.34 35.87
CA MET A 529 8.00 21.50 35.57
C MET A 529 8.47 20.86 36.88
N SER A 530 8.64 19.53 36.90
CA SER A 530 9.08 18.82 38.11
C SER A 530 10.02 17.66 37.76
N THR A 531 10.99 17.41 38.63
CA THR A 531 11.97 16.33 38.49
C THR A 531 12.57 16.05 39.87
N PRO A 532 12.82 14.77 40.22
CA PRO A 532 13.41 14.43 41.51
C PRO A 532 14.92 14.72 41.59
N VAL A 533 15.57 15.02 40.46
CA VAL A 533 17.03 15.17 40.39
C VAL A 533 17.43 16.60 40.04
N SER A 534 17.29 17.01 38.78
CA SER A 534 17.75 18.33 38.35
C SER A 534 16.96 18.87 37.16
N THR A 535 16.73 20.18 37.19
CA THR A 535 16.27 20.98 36.05
C THR A 535 17.43 21.87 35.61
N HIS A 536 17.74 21.88 34.31
CA HIS A 536 18.79 22.72 33.72
C HIS A 536 18.17 23.71 32.73
N LEU A 537 18.48 25.00 32.90
CA LEU A 537 18.13 26.08 31.97
C LEU A 537 19.42 26.73 31.49
N ALA A 538 19.71 26.64 30.19
CA ALA A 538 20.91 27.20 29.58
C ALA A 538 20.54 27.91 28.27
N GLN A 539 21.07 29.11 28.06
CA GLN A 539 20.77 29.95 26.91
C GLN A 539 22.05 30.60 26.37
N GLY A 540 22.11 30.82 25.05
CA GLY A 540 23.25 31.50 24.41
C GLY A 540 23.18 33.02 24.42
N LYS A 541 22.02 33.62 24.75
CA LYS A 541 21.82 35.08 24.77
C LYS A 541 21.27 35.58 26.10
N SER A 542 20.00 35.27 26.40
CA SER A 542 19.32 35.79 27.60
C SER A 542 18.28 34.82 28.15
N LEU A 543 18.13 34.79 29.47
CA LEU A 543 16.97 34.25 30.17
C LEU A 543 16.16 35.41 30.74
N SER A 544 14.86 35.47 30.44
CA SER A 544 13.95 36.47 31.00
C SER A 544 12.85 35.77 31.77
N VAL A 545 12.58 36.24 32.99
CA VAL A 545 11.47 35.77 33.82
C VAL A 545 10.66 36.98 34.22
N SER A 546 9.42 37.06 33.73
CA SER A 546 8.47 38.11 34.07
C SER A 546 7.23 37.49 34.72
N SER A 547 6.71 38.16 35.74
CA SER A 547 5.48 37.79 36.43
C SER A 547 4.67 39.07 36.64
N GLY A 548 3.37 39.04 36.36
CA GLY A 548 2.47 40.17 36.63
C GLY A 548 2.33 40.49 38.12
N GLU A 549 2.64 39.51 38.97
CA GLU A 549 2.58 39.62 40.42
C GLU A 549 3.96 39.26 41.01
N ASP A 550 4.08 38.08 41.62
CA ASP A 550 5.27 37.70 42.38
C ASP A 550 6.18 36.73 41.61
N VAL A 551 7.48 36.80 41.93
CA VAL A 551 8.47 35.75 41.63
C VAL A 551 9.02 35.23 42.95
N ASN A 552 8.76 33.96 43.26
CA ASN A 552 9.20 33.32 44.49
C ASN A 552 10.37 32.37 44.22
N ILE A 553 11.50 32.58 44.91
CA ILE A 553 12.70 31.72 44.83
C ILE A 553 12.99 31.17 46.21
N ALA A 554 12.91 29.85 46.37
CA ALA A 554 13.21 29.16 47.62
C ALA A 554 14.23 28.03 47.38
N SER A 555 15.26 27.94 48.23
CA SER A 555 16.26 26.88 48.19
C SER A 555 16.44 26.27 49.58
N GLY A 556 16.45 24.93 49.66
CA GLY A 556 16.61 24.21 50.93
C GLY A 556 18.03 24.19 51.48
N LYS A 557 19.05 24.52 50.66
CA LYS A 557 20.46 24.54 51.08
C LYS A 557 21.13 25.86 50.79
N SER A 558 21.28 26.20 49.51
CA SER A 558 22.04 27.39 49.10
C SER A 558 21.46 27.97 47.82
N LEU A 559 21.49 29.29 47.72
CA LEU A 559 21.29 30.03 46.49
C LEU A 559 22.62 30.71 46.15
N VAL A 560 23.24 30.33 45.03
CA VAL A 560 24.55 30.85 44.61
C VAL A 560 24.36 31.51 43.25
N ALA A 561 24.80 32.77 43.14
CA ALA A 561 24.81 33.53 41.89
C ALA A 561 26.23 34.04 41.62
N SER A 562 26.75 33.77 40.43
CA SER A 562 28.05 34.25 39.97
C SER A 562 27.88 34.96 38.65
N VAL A 563 28.24 36.24 38.60
CA VAL A 563 27.95 37.12 37.45
C VAL A 563 29.22 37.85 37.03
N ALA A 564 29.53 37.82 35.73
CA ALA A 564 30.78 38.35 35.20
C ALA A 564 30.81 39.88 35.05
N ARG A 565 29.65 40.52 34.90
CA ARG A 565 29.56 41.96 34.63
C ARG A 565 28.79 42.71 35.71
N THR A 566 27.46 42.59 35.73
CA THR A 566 26.63 43.38 36.65
C THR A 566 25.53 42.55 37.29
N ILE A 567 25.38 42.67 38.61
CA ILE A 567 24.16 42.33 39.34
C ILE A 567 23.47 43.66 39.67
N SER A 568 22.23 43.86 39.20
CA SER A 568 21.44 45.07 39.45
C SER A 568 20.12 44.70 40.11
N PHE A 569 19.83 45.31 41.26
CA PHE A 569 18.54 45.21 41.94
C PHE A 569 17.85 46.56 41.90
N TYR A 570 16.69 46.61 41.25
CA TYR A 570 15.85 47.80 41.17
C TYR A 570 14.46 47.52 41.74
N VAL A 571 13.95 48.41 42.59
CA VAL A 571 12.60 48.33 43.14
C VAL A 571 11.94 49.71 43.00
N GLN A 572 10.83 49.78 42.25
CA GLN A 572 10.15 51.04 41.98
C GLN A 572 9.44 51.65 43.20
N LYS A 573 8.84 50.81 44.09
CA LYS A 573 7.97 51.29 45.19
C LYS A 573 8.36 50.83 46.61
N ALA A 574 8.63 49.53 46.83
CA ALA A 574 8.66 48.93 48.17
C ALA A 574 10.04 48.84 48.87
N GLY A 575 11.11 49.26 48.19
CA GLY A 575 12.50 49.20 48.70
C GLY A 575 13.11 47.78 48.70
N ILE A 576 14.41 47.70 49.02
CA ILE A 576 15.18 46.45 49.12
C ILE A 576 15.37 46.10 50.60
N LYS A 577 15.19 44.82 50.97
CA LYS A 577 15.44 44.32 52.32
C LYS A 577 16.38 43.11 52.27
N LEU A 578 17.47 43.16 53.04
CA LEU A 578 18.46 42.10 53.17
C LEU A 578 18.57 41.70 54.64
N PHE A 579 18.21 40.46 54.96
CA PHE A 579 18.23 39.94 56.33
C PHE A 579 18.98 38.61 56.41
N ALA A 580 19.84 38.46 57.42
CA ALA A 580 20.37 37.17 57.85
C ALA A 580 19.85 36.88 59.27
N ALA A 581 19.05 35.81 59.43
CA ALA A 581 18.51 35.45 60.74
C ALA A 581 19.60 34.99 61.73
N ARG A 582 20.65 34.36 61.20
CA ARG A 582 21.89 33.97 61.90
C ARG A 582 23.04 34.05 60.90
N GLY A 583 24.25 34.36 61.39
CA GLY A 583 25.45 34.49 60.55
C GLY A 583 25.67 35.93 60.05
N LYS A 584 26.79 36.14 59.36
CA LYS A 584 27.23 37.45 58.86
C LYS A 584 26.56 37.83 57.55
N VAL A 585 26.26 39.11 57.37
CA VAL A 585 26.08 39.74 56.04
C VAL A 585 27.40 40.40 55.69
N ASP A 586 28.01 39.99 54.59
CA ASP A 586 29.34 40.44 54.16
C ASP A 586 29.23 41.08 52.78
N ILE A 587 29.69 42.33 52.65
CA ILE A 587 29.62 43.13 51.41
C ILE A 587 31.00 43.74 51.19
N GLN A 588 31.61 43.44 50.05
CA GLN A 588 32.99 43.84 49.74
C GLN A 588 33.11 44.25 48.27
N ALA A 589 33.82 45.33 48.02
CA ALA A 589 34.36 45.68 46.70
C ALA A 589 35.89 45.49 46.77
N GLN A 590 36.43 44.58 45.95
CA GLN A 590 37.83 44.12 46.08
C GLN A 590 38.83 44.97 45.27
N SER A 591 38.38 45.60 44.19
CA SER A 591 39.22 46.40 43.29
C SER A 591 38.72 47.82 43.07
N ASP A 592 37.55 48.18 43.61
CA ASP A 592 36.89 49.46 43.39
C ASP A 592 36.13 49.89 44.66
N ASN A 593 35.46 51.03 44.62
CA ASN A 593 34.78 51.64 45.75
C ASN A 593 33.49 50.88 46.13
N LEU A 594 33.26 50.78 47.44
CA LEU A 594 31.93 50.51 47.99
C LEU A 594 31.24 51.84 48.29
N GLU A 595 30.20 52.21 47.53
CA GLU A 595 29.43 53.44 47.74
C GLU A 595 28.06 53.17 48.40
N ALA A 596 27.71 53.97 49.41
CA ALA A 596 26.39 53.95 50.05
C ALA A 596 25.86 55.38 50.21
N THR A 597 24.89 55.76 49.37
CA THR A 597 24.36 57.13 49.29
C THR A 597 22.86 57.16 49.60
N ALA A 598 22.43 58.13 50.42
CA ALA A 598 21.02 58.33 50.78
C ALA A 598 20.63 59.81 50.65
N ARG A 599 19.47 60.10 50.05
CA ARG A 599 18.92 61.49 49.94
C ARG A 599 18.48 62.06 51.30
N ARG A 600 18.10 61.18 52.23
CA ARG A 600 17.72 61.53 53.60
C ARG A 600 18.81 61.06 54.54
N ASP A 601 18.47 60.27 55.55
CA ASP A 601 19.41 59.82 56.55
C ASP A 601 20.11 58.53 56.11
N LEU A 602 21.44 58.50 56.25
CA LEU A 602 22.20 57.25 56.30
C LEU A 602 22.38 56.87 57.77
N LYS A 603 21.78 55.76 58.20
CA LYS A 603 21.86 55.27 59.59
C LYS A 603 22.68 54.00 59.66
N VAL A 604 23.87 54.09 60.28
CA VAL A 604 24.71 52.94 60.66
C VAL A 604 24.61 52.77 62.17
N THR A 605 24.23 51.59 62.65
CA THR A 605 24.01 51.35 64.09
C THR A 605 24.45 49.94 64.47
N SER A 606 25.21 49.85 65.56
CA SER A 606 25.48 48.61 66.29
C SER A 606 24.74 48.71 67.63
N SER A 607 23.85 47.76 67.93
CA SER A 607 23.03 47.82 69.15
C SER A 607 23.77 47.35 70.41
N ASP A 608 24.72 46.43 70.23
CA ASP A 608 25.31 45.69 71.34
C ASP A 608 26.79 46.02 71.55
N GLN A 609 27.55 46.13 70.45
CA GLN A 609 29.01 46.29 70.51
C GLN A 609 29.44 47.61 69.87
N LYS A 610 30.19 47.56 68.77
CA LYS A 610 30.87 48.71 68.18
C LYS A 610 30.57 48.88 66.69
N ILE A 611 30.86 50.09 66.20
CA ILE A 611 31.01 50.41 64.79
C ILE A 611 32.49 50.70 64.58
N ASP A 612 33.15 49.93 63.72
CA ASP A 612 34.56 50.14 63.36
C ASP A 612 34.64 50.88 62.02
N LEU A 613 35.37 52.00 62.01
CA LEU A 613 35.75 52.73 60.80
C LEU A 613 37.28 52.82 60.79
N ALA A 614 37.92 52.21 59.81
CA ALA A 614 39.37 52.17 59.65
C ALA A 614 39.73 52.33 58.18
N ALA A 615 40.77 53.10 57.88
CA ALA A 615 41.31 53.30 56.54
C ALA A 615 42.84 53.38 56.61
N ALA A 616 43.52 52.93 55.55
CA ALA A 616 44.98 52.99 55.47
C ALA A 616 45.50 54.43 55.31
N GLU A 617 44.75 55.27 54.56
CA GLU A 617 45.17 56.62 54.22
C GLU A 617 44.41 57.71 54.97
N GLU A 618 43.08 57.71 54.92
CA GLU A 618 42.28 58.84 55.40
C GLU A 618 40.86 58.44 55.84
N ILE A 619 40.41 58.99 56.96
CA ILE A 619 38.99 59.04 57.35
C ILE A 619 38.56 60.50 57.41
N LEU A 620 37.52 60.85 56.66
CA LEU A 620 37.00 62.21 56.58
C LEU A 620 35.48 62.22 56.82
N LEU A 621 35.05 62.96 57.85
CA LEU A 621 33.63 63.18 58.18
C LEU A 621 33.33 64.66 58.01
N VAL A 622 32.39 65.02 57.13
CA VAL A 622 32.08 66.42 56.79
C VAL A 622 30.59 66.70 56.96
N SER A 623 30.24 67.84 57.54
CA SER A 623 28.87 68.33 57.61
C SER A 623 28.81 69.86 57.68
N GLY A 624 28.12 70.50 56.74
CA GLY A 624 27.88 71.96 56.76
C GLY A 624 29.14 72.83 56.80
N GLY A 625 30.29 72.33 56.31
CA GLY A 625 31.60 73.00 56.37
C GLY A 625 32.44 72.69 57.62
N ALA A 626 31.88 72.03 58.63
CA ALA A 626 32.65 71.45 59.73
C ALA A 626 33.15 70.05 59.35
N TYR A 627 34.32 69.66 59.85
CA TYR A 627 34.86 68.34 59.58
C TYR A 627 35.73 67.74 60.69
N VAL A 628 35.79 66.42 60.68
CA VAL A 628 36.77 65.61 61.43
C VAL A 628 37.59 64.85 60.40
N ARG A 629 38.90 65.08 60.36
CA ARG A 629 39.82 64.39 59.44
C ARG A 629 40.88 63.65 60.23
N ILE A 630 41.10 62.38 59.90
CA ILE A 630 42.16 61.54 60.47
C ILE A 630 43.07 61.11 59.33
N LYS A 631 44.33 61.55 59.35
CA LYS A 631 45.33 61.27 58.29
C LYS A 631 46.75 61.37 58.83
N ASP A 632 47.64 60.45 58.41
CA ASP A 632 49.06 60.42 58.81
C ASP A 632 49.28 60.46 60.33
N GLY A 633 48.36 59.86 61.10
CA GLY A 633 48.36 59.87 62.57
C GLY A 633 47.84 61.17 63.22
N ASN A 634 47.46 62.18 62.43
CA ASN A 634 46.92 63.45 62.92
C ASN A 634 45.39 63.46 62.94
N ILE A 635 44.80 64.18 63.91
CA ILE A 635 43.37 64.46 63.98
C ILE A 635 43.15 65.97 63.80
N GLU A 636 42.47 66.36 62.73
CA GLU A 636 42.02 67.74 62.50
C GLU A 636 40.54 67.88 62.87
N LEU A 637 40.23 68.82 63.75
CA LEU A 637 38.86 69.14 64.18
C LEU A 637 38.56 70.61 63.88
N HIS A 638 38.01 70.89 62.70
CA HIS A 638 37.74 72.25 62.25
C HIS A 638 36.24 72.51 62.08
N ALA A 639 35.80 73.72 62.45
CA ALA A 639 34.45 74.20 62.21
C ALA A 639 34.46 75.70 61.90
N PRO A 640 33.66 76.17 60.92
CA PRO A 640 33.53 77.60 60.61
C PRO A 640 32.83 78.40 61.73
N GLY A 641 32.14 77.71 62.65
CA GLY A 641 31.51 78.28 63.83
C GLY A 641 32.25 77.98 65.13
N LYS A 642 31.52 77.53 66.16
CA LYS A 642 32.08 77.16 67.47
C LYS A 642 32.27 75.66 67.58
N VAL A 643 33.45 75.22 68.03
CA VAL A 643 33.69 73.86 68.55
C VAL A 643 33.39 73.88 70.05
N ASN A 644 32.34 73.18 70.50
CA ASN A 644 31.90 73.17 71.90
C ASN A 644 32.20 71.80 72.55
N ILE A 645 33.26 71.74 73.35
CA ILE A 645 33.71 70.51 74.03
C ILE A 645 33.31 70.61 75.50
N LYS A 646 32.32 69.82 75.93
CA LYS A 646 31.80 69.83 77.32
C LYS A 646 32.22 68.57 78.07
N GLY A 647 33.12 68.72 79.04
CA GLY A 647 33.56 67.66 79.96
C GLY A 647 34.03 68.24 81.30
N ALA A 648 33.88 67.48 82.39
CA ALA A 648 34.23 67.93 83.75
C ALA A 648 35.75 68.08 84.00
N SER A 649 36.60 67.42 83.20
CA SER A 649 38.06 67.58 83.17
C SER A 649 38.58 67.28 81.77
N GLN A 650 39.54 68.06 81.28
CA GLN A 650 40.25 67.78 80.02
C GLN A 650 41.73 67.55 80.35
N SER A 651 42.25 66.37 80.02
CA SER A 651 43.64 65.98 80.22
C SER A 651 44.27 65.73 78.86
N PHE A 652 45.34 66.46 78.54
CA PHE A 652 46.14 66.25 77.33
C PHE A 652 47.41 65.49 77.75
N GLY A 653 47.37 64.16 77.67
CA GLY A 653 48.53 63.29 77.88
C GLY A 653 49.51 63.31 76.70
N GLY A 654 50.66 62.65 76.86
CA GLY A 654 51.61 62.43 75.75
C GLY A 654 51.04 61.52 74.64
N PRO A 655 51.74 61.39 73.50
CA PRO A 655 51.26 60.61 72.36
C PRO A 655 51.08 59.13 72.72
N ALA A 656 50.01 58.53 72.20
CA ALA A 656 49.72 57.11 72.26
C ALA A 656 49.24 56.65 70.89
N GLU A 657 49.48 55.39 70.55
CA GLU A 657 49.10 54.80 69.27
C GLU A 657 48.24 53.55 69.46
N MET A 658 47.39 53.27 68.47
CA MET A 658 46.60 52.06 68.40
C MET A 658 46.60 51.58 66.94
N SER A 659 47.07 50.36 66.71
CA SER A 659 47.03 49.73 65.39
C SER A 659 45.74 48.91 65.24
N ALA A 660 45.01 49.10 64.14
CA ALA A 660 43.88 48.27 63.77
C ALA A 660 44.27 47.39 62.58
N ALA A 661 43.97 46.09 62.65
CA ALA A 661 44.17 45.20 61.52
C ALA A 661 43.12 45.52 60.43
N LEU A 662 43.60 45.94 59.25
CA LEU A 662 42.76 46.15 58.09
C LEU A 662 42.43 44.79 57.43
N PRO A 663 41.23 44.61 56.85
CA PRO A 663 40.89 43.39 56.14
C PRO A 663 41.85 43.16 54.96
N GLN A 664 42.43 41.96 54.88
CA GLN A 664 43.28 41.58 53.74
C GLN A 664 42.39 41.36 52.50
N MET A 665 42.65 42.14 51.45
CA MET A 665 42.04 41.94 50.15
C MET A 665 42.78 40.82 49.40
N PRO A 666 42.10 40.01 48.58
CA PRO A 666 42.79 39.00 47.78
C PRO A 666 43.75 39.67 46.79
N ASP A 667 45.05 39.36 46.87
CA ASP A 667 46.03 39.79 45.87
C ASP A 667 45.75 39.07 44.55
N GLY A 668 45.62 39.83 43.45
CA GLY A 668 45.40 39.26 42.13
C GLY A 668 46.48 38.23 41.79
N ILE A 669 46.05 37.02 41.40
CA ILE A 669 46.95 35.93 41.01
C ILE A 669 47.88 36.41 39.88
N CYS A 670 49.19 36.42 40.13
CA CYS A 670 50.21 36.73 39.13
C CYS A 670 50.23 35.64 38.04
N VAL A 671 49.50 35.88 36.94
CA VAL A 671 49.42 34.94 35.80
C VAL A 671 50.79 34.67 35.17
N GLU A 672 51.67 35.67 35.11
CA GLU A 672 53.06 35.49 34.66
C GLU A 672 53.87 34.58 35.58
N CYS A 673 53.64 34.65 36.90
CA CYS A 673 54.29 33.78 37.89
C CYS A 673 53.78 32.34 37.76
N LEU A 674 52.48 32.16 37.48
CA LEU A 674 51.87 30.85 37.22
C LEU A 674 52.41 30.22 35.94
N LEU A 675 52.57 31.01 34.87
CA LEU A 675 53.19 30.57 33.61
C LEU A 675 54.70 30.27 33.75
N LYS A 676 55.42 31.03 34.60
CA LYS A 676 56.83 30.75 34.94
C LYS A 676 57.01 29.48 35.80
N ASN A 677 56.05 29.17 36.67
CA ASN A 677 56.08 27.97 37.49
C ASN A 677 55.69 26.71 36.70
N LEU A 678 54.76 26.84 35.74
CA LEU A 678 54.44 25.79 34.76
C LEU A 678 55.63 25.44 33.85
N SER A 679 56.47 26.43 33.50
CA SER A 679 57.68 26.18 32.69
C SER A 679 58.89 25.70 33.50
N SER A 680 58.89 25.85 34.82
CA SER A 680 59.99 25.45 35.72
C SER A 680 59.70 24.23 36.61
N GLY A 681 58.49 23.66 36.55
CA GLY A 681 58.13 22.39 37.22
C GLY A 681 58.13 22.42 38.75
N SER A 682 58.07 23.61 39.37
CA SER A 682 58.08 23.74 40.84
C SER A 682 56.66 23.62 41.43
N PRO A 683 56.47 22.92 42.57
CA PRO A 683 55.15 22.72 43.17
C PRO A 683 54.56 24.04 43.67
N ILE A 684 53.26 24.23 43.41
CA ILE A 684 52.49 25.40 43.85
C ILE A 684 52.25 25.29 45.36
N VAL A 685 52.92 26.14 46.15
CA VAL A 685 52.58 26.34 47.57
C VAL A 685 51.43 27.34 47.63
N ASN A 686 50.28 26.87 48.11
CA ASN A 686 49.16 27.72 48.47
C ASN A 686 49.59 28.54 49.70
N VAL A 687 49.77 29.85 49.53
CA VAL A 687 49.86 30.77 50.66
C VAL A 687 48.48 31.41 50.77
N SER A 688 47.76 31.01 51.81
CA SER A 688 46.44 31.51 52.22
C SER A 688 46.43 33.00 52.51
#